data_AF-A0A3M6R4X5-F1
#
_entry.id   AF-A0A3M6R4X5-F1
#
_cell.length_a   1.000
_cell.length_b   1.000
_cell.length_c   1.000
_cell.angle_alpha   90.00
_cell.angle_beta   90.00
_cell.angle_gamma   90.00
#
_symmetry.space_group_name_H-M   'P 1'
#
loop_
_entity.id
_entity.type
_entity.pdbx_description
1 polymer ?
#
loop_
_entity_poly.entity_id
_entity_poly.type
_entity_poly.pdbx_seq_one_letter_code
_entity_poly.pdbx_strand_id
1 'polypeptide(L)'
;MLWPLLLWPLLLSPRLPISAMSLPPTPLPPPDARRSLLRSGFAALSAQWQRLSAHSQAVWGYLFPLLTVVLFTIVMLGAYLFLRMEEKAREAQALEQRSQFLALRLSELLLSKQEDIQHLVNGLEGHTDKHDFDSGARTLIARDASLYALRLMDTQHREITSLHSAMLRGRLPGAAQQGQQESARRQSHWELTLTEPSPGDAGAAKPAGQSAALRLHTPMYAREIYLGSVVAEYSPQLLLGALLSQGGVQDMAVALVDARGQRIAGMEAVSRHDALGSQLAHVTLPVAPLGEHMRLQATLYRSDENLIGNALFVLMMLLGLTTIVTLLLNWRLSRYRLQAQRKLHEESNFRLAIENALTTGIRVLDMEGTTTYTNAAFSRMVGWNQEEMVGMRAPFPYWPVKDKDVLMERFRAELAGRHYPNGLQLRMRRRNGSTFDARIHLVPLRDEHGAQTGWLSTITDITEPNRIRQQLSAAHDRFTRVLEALDASISVAPLGSHELLFANRMYRQWFGSDSQGHMHMLAGASIMQTGDAIEEEDALMGLPSESITSANSERAEMYVQALDKWLEVRSRYLDWVDGRLAQMLIATDITKRKQAEEQAARQVAKMETVSRLMTMGEMASSVAHELNQPLAAITNYTNGMISRIKAGTIDREGLLTPLEKTAHQAIRAGQVIQRIRSFVKRSESVSEICSPHRLVSEAVELANIEIRKRNTRLSVYMEPNLPMLEVDAILIEQVLINLLKNAAEAVDGAQKPPHQRGIDLRLLHHESENGQGRGVRFVITDQGPGLPEETLGQLFDAFYSTKRDGMGIGLNLCRSIIETHHGQLQVRNLYNGDPAQGQVSGCEFSFWLPASPHGSADDPESHTPPLPILG
;
A
#
# COMPACT_ATOMS: atom_id res chain seq x y z
N MET A 1 -47.90 -31.07 -6.29
CA MET A 1 -48.89 -30.18 -5.67
C MET A 1 -48.29 -29.27 -4.59
N LEU A 2 -47.05 -28.78 -4.77
CA LEU A 2 -46.36 -27.84 -3.84
C LEU A 2 -45.45 -26.87 -4.62
N TRP A 3 -45.95 -26.23 -5.68
CA TRP A 3 -45.15 -25.33 -6.55
C TRP A 3 -45.61 -23.86 -6.66
N PRO A 4 -46.42 -23.24 -5.76
CA PRO A 4 -46.63 -21.79 -5.81
C PRO A 4 -45.64 -20.94 -4.99
N LEU A 5 -44.60 -21.51 -4.36
CA LEU A 5 -43.67 -20.75 -3.50
C LEU A 5 -42.50 -20.06 -4.23
N LEU A 6 -42.28 -20.35 -5.52
CA LEU A 6 -41.14 -19.81 -6.30
C LEU A 6 -41.42 -18.46 -7.00
N LEU A 7 -42.63 -17.90 -6.87
CA LEU A 7 -43.02 -16.63 -7.53
C LEU A 7 -42.99 -15.39 -6.62
N TRP A 8 -42.48 -15.49 -5.39
CA TRP A 8 -42.42 -14.34 -4.48
C TRP A 8 -41.33 -13.27 -4.75
N PRO A 9 -40.21 -13.51 -5.47
CA PRO A 9 -39.16 -12.49 -5.56
C PRO A 9 -39.44 -11.37 -6.58
N LEU A 10 -40.54 -11.44 -7.35
CA LEU A 10 -40.94 -10.39 -8.30
C LEU A 10 -41.73 -9.23 -7.67
N LEU A 11 -42.00 -9.27 -6.36
CA LEU A 11 -42.73 -8.22 -5.62
C LEU A 11 -41.82 -7.29 -4.78
N LEU A 12 -40.51 -7.54 -4.73
CA LEU A 12 -39.53 -6.63 -4.10
C LEU A 12 -38.70 -5.90 -5.16
N SER A 13 -39.28 -4.87 -5.76
CA SER A 13 -38.53 -3.75 -6.33
C SER A 13 -38.83 -2.50 -5.49
N PRO A 14 -37.82 -1.73 -5.06
CA PRO A 14 -38.01 -0.61 -4.14
C PRO A 14 -38.80 0.51 -4.82
N ARG A 15 -39.92 0.90 -4.23
CA ARG A 15 -40.60 2.16 -4.58
C ARG A 15 -39.72 3.32 -4.12
N LEU A 16 -39.04 3.96 -5.07
CA LEU A 16 -38.56 5.34 -4.97
C LEU A 16 -39.76 6.32 -4.82
N PRO A 17 -39.55 7.52 -4.27
CA PRO A 17 -40.61 8.33 -3.69
C PRO A 17 -41.53 8.94 -4.74
N ILE A 18 -42.79 9.08 -4.35
CA ILE A 18 -43.86 9.67 -5.14
C ILE A 18 -43.63 11.19 -5.20
N SER A 19 -43.20 11.70 -6.35
CA SER A 19 -43.48 13.08 -6.77
C SER A 19 -44.42 13.04 -7.97
N ALA A 20 -45.51 13.79 -7.86
CA ALA A 20 -46.56 13.90 -8.86
C ALA A 20 -46.05 14.55 -10.15
N MET A 21 -46.26 13.90 -11.30
CA MET A 21 -46.47 14.58 -12.59
C MET A 21 -47.13 13.63 -13.59
N SER A 22 -48.25 14.08 -14.12
CA SER A 22 -49.15 13.41 -15.06
C SER A 22 -48.61 13.46 -16.49
N LEU A 23 -48.48 12.31 -17.17
CA LEU A 23 -48.38 12.20 -18.64
C LEU A 23 -49.11 10.91 -19.12
N PRO A 24 -49.64 10.88 -20.36
CA PRO A 24 -50.73 9.98 -20.78
C PRO A 24 -50.25 8.58 -21.20
N PRO A 25 -51.16 7.58 -21.28
CA PRO A 25 -50.78 6.18 -21.46
C PRO A 25 -50.42 5.87 -22.91
N THR A 26 -49.23 5.29 -23.11
CA THR A 26 -48.90 4.50 -24.30
C THR A 26 -49.52 3.09 -24.15
N PRO A 27 -50.11 2.50 -25.21
CA PRO A 27 -50.80 1.23 -25.08
C PRO A 27 -49.82 0.06 -24.87
N LEU A 28 -50.08 -0.73 -23.83
CA LEU A 28 -49.45 -2.02 -23.55
C LEU A 28 -49.77 -3.05 -24.65
N PRO A 29 -48.83 -3.93 -25.03
CA PRO A 29 -49.10 -5.02 -25.96
C PRO A 29 -49.99 -6.12 -25.31
N PRO A 30 -50.73 -6.92 -26.12
CA PRO A 30 -51.81 -7.79 -25.65
C PRO A 30 -51.37 -8.98 -24.77
N PRO A 31 -52.30 -9.56 -23.97
CA PRO A 31 -52.04 -10.51 -22.87
C PRO A 31 -51.52 -11.91 -23.27
N ASP A 32 -51.53 -12.25 -24.56
CA ASP A 32 -51.09 -13.57 -25.04
C ASP A 32 -49.56 -13.77 -24.95
N ALA A 33 -48.79 -12.67 -24.97
CA ALA A 33 -47.33 -12.74 -24.84
C ALA A 33 -46.88 -13.20 -23.42
N ARG A 34 -47.59 -12.81 -22.35
CA ARG A 34 -47.20 -13.14 -20.96
C ARG A 34 -47.43 -14.61 -20.60
N ARG A 35 -48.48 -15.24 -21.15
CA ARG A 35 -48.74 -16.68 -20.96
C ARG A 35 -47.76 -17.54 -21.76
N SER A 36 -47.29 -17.04 -22.91
CA SER A 36 -46.26 -17.71 -23.71
C SER A 36 -44.88 -17.71 -23.04
N LEU A 37 -44.49 -16.61 -22.38
CA LEU A 37 -43.18 -16.45 -21.73
C LEU A 37 -43.00 -17.34 -20.49
N LEU A 38 -44.05 -17.49 -19.68
CA LEU A 38 -44.01 -18.40 -18.53
C LEU A 38 -43.98 -19.86 -18.98
N ARG A 39 -44.79 -20.24 -19.98
CA ARG A 39 -44.74 -21.60 -20.56
C ARG A 39 -43.40 -21.87 -21.26
N SER A 40 -42.79 -20.89 -21.93
CA SER A 40 -41.49 -21.04 -22.58
C SER A 40 -40.36 -21.16 -21.57
N GLY A 41 -40.41 -20.43 -20.44
CA GLY A 41 -39.44 -20.57 -19.35
C GLY A 41 -39.52 -21.93 -18.66
N PHE A 42 -40.73 -22.43 -18.36
CA PHE A 42 -40.91 -23.77 -17.80
C PHE A 42 -40.58 -24.89 -18.78
N ALA A 43 -40.91 -24.73 -20.06
CA ALA A 43 -40.53 -25.67 -21.12
C ALA A 43 -39.02 -25.65 -21.38
N ALA A 44 -38.36 -24.49 -21.25
CA ALA A 44 -36.91 -24.37 -21.37
C ALA A 44 -36.21 -25.06 -20.20
N LEU A 45 -36.69 -24.86 -18.96
CA LEU A 45 -36.14 -25.53 -17.78
C LEU A 45 -36.37 -27.04 -17.79
N SER A 46 -37.54 -27.52 -18.23
CA SER A 46 -37.80 -28.95 -18.37
C SER A 46 -37.00 -29.58 -19.50
N ALA A 47 -36.85 -28.89 -20.64
CA ALA A 47 -35.97 -29.30 -21.73
C ALA A 47 -34.49 -29.31 -21.27
N GLN A 48 -34.07 -28.36 -20.45
CA GLN A 48 -32.72 -28.30 -19.89
C GLN A 48 -32.49 -29.38 -18.83
N TRP A 49 -33.51 -29.73 -18.04
CA TRP A 49 -33.47 -30.87 -17.13
C TRP A 49 -33.35 -32.20 -17.89
N GLN A 50 -34.14 -32.37 -18.95
CA GLN A 50 -34.07 -33.54 -19.83
C GLN A 50 -32.73 -33.65 -20.58
N ARG A 51 -32.00 -32.54 -20.76
CA ARG A 51 -30.64 -32.52 -21.31
C ARG A 51 -29.56 -32.94 -20.30
N LEU A 52 -29.84 -32.95 -18.99
CA LEU A 52 -28.88 -33.41 -17.99
C LEU A 52 -28.75 -34.94 -18.05
N SER A 53 -27.54 -35.45 -17.82
CA SER A 53 -27.30 -36.90 -17.77
C SER A 53 -28.18 -37.56 -16.69
N ALA A 54 -28.61 -38.81 -16.89
CA ALA A 54 -29.44 -39.53 -15.93
C ALA A 54 -28.81 -39.58 -14.52
N HIS A 55 -27.48 -39.60 -14.44
CA HIS A 55 -26.76 -39.50 -13.16
C HIS A 55 -26.90 -38.10 -12.54
N SER A 56 -26.71 -37.03 -13.32
CA SER A 56 -26.92 -35.66 -12.87
C SER A 56 -28.37 -35.42 -12.44
N GLN A 57 -29.36 -35.91 -13.20
CA GLN A 57 -30.78 -35.82 -12.83
C GLN A 57 -31.08 -36.50 -11.50
N ALA A 58 -30.48 -37.67 -11.22
CA ALA A 58 -30.63 -38.36 -9.95
C ALA A 58 -29.95 -37.60 -8.80
N VAL A 59 -28.74 -37.07 -9.01
CA VAL A 59 -28.04 -36.26 -8.01
C VAL A 59 -28.81 -34.98 -7.70
N TRP A 60 -29.27 -34.26 -8.73
CA TRP A 60 -30.10 -33.07 -8.58
C TRP A 60 -31.47 -33.40 -7.98
N GLY A 61 -32.02 -34.58 -8.23
CA GLY A 61 -33.26 -35.06 -7.61
C GLY A 61 -33.18 -35.16 -6.08
N TYR A 62 -32.02 -35.51 -5.52
CA TYR A 62 -31.79 -35.53 -4.06
C TYR A 62 -31.22 -34.21 -3.52
N LEU A 63 -30.41 -33.51 -4.32
CA LEU A 63 -29.75 -32.27 -3.90
C LEU A 63 -30.71 -31.08 -3.91
N PHE A 64 -31.66 -31.03 -4.85
CA PHE A 64 -32.58 -29.89 -4.97
C PHE A 64 -33.51 -29.73 -3.76
N PRO A 65 -34.17 -30.78 -3.22
CA PRO A 65 -34.95 -30.66 -1.98
C PRO A 65 -34.07 -30.25 -0.78
N LEU A 66 -32.85 -30.81 -0.68
CA LEU A 66 -31.90 -30.46 0.37
C LEU A 66 -31.49 -28.99 0.29
N LEU A 67 -31.09 -28.53 -0.89
CA LEU A 67 -30.69 -27.14 -1.16
C LEU A 67 -31.85 -26.19 -0.86
N THR A 68 -33.08 -26.56 -1.22
CA THR A 68 -34.27 -25.73 -0.97
C THR A 68 -34.50 -25.55 0.54
N VAL A 69 -34.41 -26.63 1.32
CA VAL A 69 -34.58 -26.55 2.79
C VAL A 69 -33.42 -25.78 3.44
N VAL A 70 -32.18 -26.03 3.01
CA VAL A 70 -30.99 -25.30 3.51
C VAL A 70 -31.11 -23.81 3.17
N LEU A 71 -31.44 -23.46 1.93
CA LEU A 71 -31.62 -22.08 1.50
C LEU A 71 -32.75 -21.40 2.30
N PHE A 72 -33.88 -22.09 2.49
CA PHE A 72 -34.98 -21.59 3.31
C PHE A 72 -34.53 -21.32 4.76
N THR A 73 -33.75 -22.22 5.37
CA THR A 73 -33.22 -22.01 6.72
C THR A 73 -32.21 -20.85 6.78
N ILE A 74 -31.35 -20.69 5.77
CA ILE A 74 -30.39 -19.58 5.69
C ILE A 74 -31.13 -18.25 5.51
N VAL A 75 -32.12 -18.20 4.62
CA VAL A 75 -32.93 -17.00 4.40
C VAL A 75 -33.71 -16.64 5.67
N MET A 76 -34.31 -17.61 6.36
CA MET A 76 -35.01 -17.36 7.62
C MET A 76 -34.07 -16.91 8.74
N LEU A 77 -32.89 -17.52 8.87
CA LEU A 77 -31.87 -17.08 9.82
C LEU A 77 -31.37 -15.67 9.49
N GLY A 78 -31.12 -15.39 8.21
CA GLY A 78 -30.72 -14.07 7.72
C GLY A 78 -31.79 -13.01 7.98
N ALA A 79 -33.06 -13.32 7.71
CA ALA A 79 -34.19 -12.45 8.02
C ALA A 79 -34.33 -12.21 9.53
N TYR A 80 -34.15 -13.24 10.36
CA TYR A 80 -34.17 -13.08 11.82
C TYR A 80 -33.01 -12.21 12.31
N LEU A 81 -31.79 -12.44 11.85
CA LEU A 81 -30.63 -11.63 12.21
C LEU A 81 -30.79 -10.18 11.73
N PHE A 82 -31.28 -9.99 10.51
CA PHE A 82 -31.55 -8.67 9.95
C PHE A 82 -32.62 -7.93 10.76
N LEU A 83 -33.77 -8.56 11.01
CA LEU A 83 -34.84 -7.98 11.83
C LEU A 83 -34.35 -7.66 13.24
N ARG A 84 -33.54 -8.54 13.84
CA ARG A 84 -32.98 -8.33 15.18
C ARG A 84 -31.95 -7.21 15.21
N MET A 85 -31.15 -7.05 14.15
CA MET A 85 -30.22 -5.93 14.02
C MET A 85 -30.98 -4.62 13.77
N GLU A 86 -32.00 -4.64 12.93
CA GLU A 86 -32.84 -3.48 12.63
C GLU A 86 -33.64 -3.04 13.86
N GLU A 87 -34.18 -3.98 14.64
CA GLU A 87 -34.86 -3.71 15.91
C GLU A 87 -33.92 -3.04 16.91
N LYS A 88 -32.71 -3.58 17.10
CA LYS A 88 -31.68 -2.94 17.94
C LYS A 88 -31.28 -1.55 17.45
N ALA A 89 -31.15 -1.36 16.14
CA ALA A 89 -30.80 -0.06 15.56
C ALA A 89 -31.93 0.96 15.76
N ARG A 90 -33.19 0.54 15.58
CA ARG A 90 -34.37 1.37 15.86
C ARG A 90 -34.49 1.73 17.33
N GLU A 91 -34.25 0.79 18.24
CA GLU A 91 -34.24 1.04 19.68
C GLU A 91 -33.15 2.06 20.07
N ALA A 92 -31.94 1.92 19.53
CA ALA A 92 -30.85 2.86 19.78
C ALA A 92 -31.15 4.27 19.24
N GLN A 93 -31.67 4.37 18.02
CA GLN A 93 -32.08 5.66 17.44
C GLN A 93 -33.23 6.32 18.19
N ALA A 94 -34.22 5.53 18.61
CA ALA A 94 -35.35 6.02 19.39
C ALA A 94 -34.88 6.55 20.76
N LEU A 95 -33.93 5.86 21.42
CA LEU A 95 -33.32 6.32 22.65
C LEU A 95 -32.56 7.64 22.45
N GLU A 96 -31.75 7.74 21.39
CA GLU A 96 -31.01 8.97 21.07
C GLU A 96 -31.95 10.15 20.82
N GLN A 97 -32.95 10.00 19.94
CA GLN A 97 -33.91 11.07 19.63
C GLN A 97 -34.70 11.52 20.87
N ARG A 98 -35.17 10.58 21.69
CA ARG A 98 -35.88 10.90 22.94
C ARG A 98 -34.97 11.59 23.94
N SER A 99 -33.70 11.18 24.04
CA SER A 99 -32.72 11.82 24.92
C SER A 99 -32.36 13.24 24.44
N GLN A 100 -32.24 13.47 23.13
CA GLN A 100 -32.04 14.80 22.55
C GLN A 100 -33.23 15.72 22.83
N PHE A 101 -34.45 15.21 22.69
CA PHE A 101 -35.66 15.96 23.02
C PHE A 101 -35.68 16.38 24.50
N LEU A 102 -35.32 15.47 25.42
CA LEU A 102 -35.23 15.78 26.84
C LEU A 102 -34.12 16.80 27.14
N ALA A 103 -32.96 16.69 26.49
CA ALA A 103 -31.87 17.66 26.64
C ALA A 103 -32.27 19.05 26.15
N LEU A 104 -32.92 19.15 24.98
CA LEU A 104 -33.41 20.42 24.43
C LEU A 104 -34.47 21.05 25.33
N ARG A 105 -35.42 20.27 25.84
CA ARG A 105 -36.43 20.76 26.78
C ARG A 105 -35.82 21.23 28.09
N LEU A 106 -34.79 20.55 28.58
CA LEU A 106 -34.07 21.01 29.77
C LEU A 106 -33.34 22.33 29.48
N SER A 107 -32.73 22.47 28.30
CA SER A 107 -32.11 23.73 27.86
C SER A 107 -33.11 24.88 27.76
N GLU A 108 -34.29 24.65 27.16
CA GLU A 108 -35.38 25.64 27.11
C GLU A 108 -35.81 26.04 28.52
N LEU A 109 -35.95 25.06 29.42
CA LEU A 109 -36.33 25.32 30.80
C LEU A 109 -35.28 26.21 31.49
N LEU A 110 -33.99 25.89 31.37
CA LEU A 110 -32.90 26.67 31.96
C LEU A 110 -32.84 28.09 31.39
N LEU A 111 -33.02 28.24 30.08
CA LEU A 111 -33.02 29.56 29.43
C LEU A 111 -34.22 30.40 29.90
N SER A 112 -35.41 29.79 30.00
CA SER A 112 -36.59 30.45 30.56
C SER A 112 -36.36 30.88 32.01
N LYS A 113 -35.66 30.07 32.83
CA LYS A 113 -35.28 30.48 34.19
C LYS A 113 -34.32 31.67 34.19
N GLN A 114 -33.36 31.69 33.26
CA GLN A 114 -32.46 32.81 33.10
C GLN A 114 -33.19 34.09 32.70
N GLU A 115 -34.17 34.01 31.80
CA GLU A 115 -35.02 35.14 31.42
C GLU A 115 -35.86 35.64 32.60
N ASP A 116 -36.46 34.76 33.40
CA ASP A 116 -37.24 35.14 34.59
C ASP A 116 -36.39 35.97 35.57
N ILE A 117 -35.14 35.58 35.81
CA ILE A 117 -34.21 36.33 36.67
C ILE A 117 -33.75 37.64 35.99
N GLN A 118 -33.51 37.63 34.69
CA GLN A 118 -33.16 38.85 33.94
C GLN A 118 -34.29 39.88 33.99
N HIS A 119 -35.55 39.44 33.88
CA HIS A 119 -36.72 40.30 34.03
C HIS A 119 -36.82 40.89 35.43
N LEU A 120 -36.54 40.10 36.47
CA LEU A 120 -36.45 40.60 37.85
C LEU A 120 -35.38 41.69 37.96
N VAL A 121 -34.19 41.48 37.39
CA VAL A 121 -33.09 42.47 37.41
C VAL A 121 -33.45 43.75 36.65
N ASN A 122 -34.04 43.63 35.46
CA ASN A 122 -34.44 44.79 34.66
C ASN A 122 -35.54 45.63 35.33
N GLY A 123 -36.40 45.01 36.15
CA GLY A 123 -37.46 45.69 36.89
C GLY A 123 -36.96 46.57 38.03
N LEU A 124 -35.69 46.48 38.45
CA LEU A 124 -35.15 47.18 39.62
C LEU A 124 -34.69 48.64 39.34
N GLU A 125 -35.10 49.25 38.23
CA GLU A 125 -34.86 50.67 37.83
C GLU A 125 -33.47 51.26 38.15
N GLY A 126 -32.42 50.43 38.20
CA GLY A 126 -31.06 50.86 38.50
C GLY A 126 -30.82 51.41 39.90
N HIS A 127 -31.70 51.12 40.86
CA HIS A 127 -31.53 51.49 42.27
C HIS A 127 -31.51 50.23 43.14
N THR A 128 -30.62 50.20 44.13
CA THR A 128 -30.49 49.09 45.08
C THR A 128 -31.55 49.18 46.18
N ASP A 129 -32.82 49.36 45.84
CA ASP A 129 -33.89 49.38 46.85
C ASP A 129 -34.23 47.94 47.27
N LYS A 130 -34.07 47.67 48.56
CA LYS A 130 -34.25 46.34 49.15
C LYS A 130 -35.71 45.89 49.05
N HIS A 131 -36.66 46.83 49.10
CA HIS A 131 -38.08 46.50 49.17
C HIS A 131 -38.64 45.99 47.83
N ASP A 132 -38.19 46.56 46.72
CA ASP A 132 -38.62 46.17 45.37
C ASP A 132 -38.01 44.82 44.96
N PHE A 133 -36.75 44.57 45.35
CA PHE A 133 -36.13 43.26 45.21
C PHE A 133 -36.84 42.19 46.04
N ASP A 134 -37.10 42.43 47.34
CA ASP A 134 -37.76 41.45 48.20
C ASP A 134 -39.18 41.11 47.70
N SER A 135 -39.91 42.08 47.14
CA SER A 135 -41.24 41.87 46.58
C SER A 135 -41.20 41.03 45.32
N GLY A 136 -40.34 41.38 44.35
CA GLY A 136 -40.15 40.60 43.13
C GLY A 136 -39.62 39.19 43.40
N ALA A 137 -38.63 39.05 44.29
CA ALA A 137 -38.06 37.77 44.68
C ALA A 137 -39.07 36.84 45.36
N ARG A 138 -39.97 37.37 46.22
CA ARG A 138 -41.05 36.57 46.84
C ARG A 138 -42.02 36.02 45.81
N THR A 139 -42.39 36.81 44.80
CA THR A 139 -43.29 36.34 43.74
C THR A 139 -42.66 35.25 42.89
N LEU A 140 -41.36 35.35 42.61
CA LEU A 140 -40.63 34.40 41.77
C LEU A 140 -40.39 33.07 42.50
N ILE A 141 -40.01 33.11 43.79
CA ILE A 141 -39.89 31.91 44.64
C ILE A 141 -41.25 31.22 44.83
N ALA A 142 -42.34 31.97 44.97
CA ALA A 142 -43.67 31.39 45.12
C ALA A 142 -44.16 30.71 43.82
N ARG A 143 -43.72 31.20 42.66
CA ARG A 143 -44.08 30.66 41.34
C ARG A 143 -43.23 29.46 40.93
N ASP A 144 -41.96 29.44 41.33
CA ASP A 144 -41.00 28.41 40.92
C ASP A 144 -40.46 27.62 42.11
N ALA A 145 -41.00 26.42 42.30
CA ALA A 145 -40.59 25.51 43.37
C ALA A 145 -39.17 24.96 43.21
N SER A 146 -38.53 25.11 42.03
CA SER A 146 -37.16 24.65 41.80
C SER A 146 -36.10 25.66 42.28
N LEU A 147 -36.52 26.89 42.59
CA LEU A 147 -35.65 27.97 43.05
C LEU A 147 -35.45 27.89 44.56
N TYR A 148 -34.21 27.67 44.96
CA TYR A 148 -33.78 27.51 46.34
C TYR A 148 -33.64 28.85 47.06
N ALA A 149 -32.91 29.79 46.47
CA ALA A 149 -32.64 31.09 47.05
C ALA A 149 -32.37 32.16 45.98
N LEU A 150 -32.68 33.41 46.32
CA LEU A 150 -32.35 34.61 45.54
C LEU A 150 -31.54 35.55 46.42
N ARG A 151 -30.36 35.95 45.96
CA ARG A 151 -29.48 36.85 46.73
C ARG A 151 -29.08 38.05 45.90
N LEU A 152 -29.14 39.23 46.51
CA LEU A 152 -28.67 40.47 45.92
C LEU A 152 -27.25 40.75 46.42
N MET A 153 -26.31 40.93 45.49
CA MET A 153 -24.90 41.19 45.79
C MET A 153 -24.51 42.60 45.36
N ASP A 154 -23.69 43.26 46.17
CA ASP A 154 -23.09 44.57 45.87
C ASP A 154 -21.97 44.45 44.81
N THR A 155 -21.47 45.58 44.34
CA THR A 155 -20.30 45.77 43.48
C THR A 155 -19.05 45.02 43.98
N GLN A 156 -18.87 44.88 45.30
CA GLN A 156 -17.81 44.08 45.93
C GLN A 156 -18.17 42.60 46.17
N HIS A 157 -19.29 42.12 45.60
CA HIS A 157 -19.85 40.76 45.80
C HIS A 157 -20.18 40.43 47.25
N ARG A 158 -20.55 41.44 48.05
CA ARG A 158 -21.07 41.26 49.41
C ARG A 158 -22.59 41.16 49.36
N GLU A 159 -23.14 40.23 50.14
CA GLU A 159 -24.58 39.99 50.19
C GLU A 159 -25.30 41.16 50.88
N ILE A 160 -26.26 41.76 50.16
CA ILE A 160 -27.09 42.88 50.64
C ILE A 160 -28.38 42.33 51.27
N THR A 161 -29.03 41.40 50.59
CA THR A 161 -30.21 40.69 51.07
C THR A 161 -30.29 39.32 50.42
N SER A 162 -30.85 38.36 51.14
CA SER A 162 -31.10 37.00 50.66
C SER A 162 -32.51 36.58 51.03
N LEU A 163 -33.22 36.05 50.05
CA LEU A 163 -34.51 35.43 50.24
C LEU A 163 -34.40 33.94 49.92
N HIS A 164 -34.77 33.12 50.88
CA HIS A 164 -34.75 31.66 50.74
C HIS A 164 -36.17 31.13 50.60
N SER A 165 -36.35 30.10 49.78
CA SER A 165 -37.61 29.36 49.74
C SER A 165 -37.86 28.66 51.09
N ALA A 166 -39.11 28.66 51.54
CA ALA A 166 -39.46 28.12 52.86
C ALA A 166 -39.21 26.60 53.01
N MET A 167 -38.98 25.88 51.90
CA MET A 167 -38.85 24.43 51.88
C MET A 167 -37.48 23.89 52.30
N LEU A 168 -36.44 24.71 52.44
CA LEU A 168 -35.14 24.27 52.98
C LEU A 168 -34.44 25.38 53.80
N ARG A 169 -34.61 25.38 55.12
CA ARG A 169 -33.80 26.20 56.05
C ARG A 169 -32.46 25.51 56.33
N GLY A 170 -31.60 25.40 55.33
CA GLY A 170 -30.21 24.95 55.47
C GLY A 170 -29.27 26.06 55.06
N ARG A 171 -28.46 26.58 55.98
CA ARG A 171 -27.53 27.68 55.72
C ARG A 171 -26.39 27.17 54.82
N LEU A 172 -26.38 27.53 53.54
CA LEU A 172 -25.20 27.37 52.68
C LEU A 172 -24.14 28.42 53.11
N PRO A 173 -22.96 28.02 53.60
CA PRO A 173 -21.90 28.96 53.94
C PRO A 173 -21.46 29.74 52.69
N GLY A 174 -21.29 31.05 52.81
CA GLY A 174 -20.69 31.88 51.79
C GLY A 174 -19.22 31.51 51.61
N ALA A 175 -18.92 30.69 50.61
CA ALA A 175 -17.57 30.53 50.11
C ALA A 175 -17.36 31.55 48.99
N ALA A 176 -16.64 32.62 49.30
CA ALA A 176 -16.10 33.53 48.31
C ALA A 176 -15.06 32.78 47.48
N GLN A 177 -15.30 32.60 46.18
CA GLN A 177 -14.24 32.34 45.21
C GLN A 177 -13.99 33.61 44.41
N GLN A 178 -13.03 34.40 44.88
CA GLN A 178 -12.30 35.39 44.09
C GLN A 178 -11.52 34.62 43.01
N GLY A 179 -11.99 34.62 41.76
CA GLY A 179 -11.28 33.88 40.71
C GLY A 179 -11.71 34.11 39.26
N GLN A 180 -12.93 34.56 38.98
CA GLN A 180 -13.42 34.77 37.60
C GLN A 180 -14.21 36.07 37.46
N GLN A 181 -13.61 37.20 37.88
CA GLN A 181 -14.37 38.43 38.14
C GLN A 181 -14.46 39.46 37.00
N GLU A 182 -13.97 39.18 35.80
CA GLU A 182 -14.15 40.11 34.65
C GLU A 182 -15.18 39.63 33.62
N SER A 183 -15.22 38.34 33.26
CA SER A 183 -16.24 37.80 32.33
C SER A 183 -17.62 37.71 32.98
N ALA A 184 -17.67 37.36 34.27
CA ALA A 184 -18.88 37.25 35.09
C ALA A 184 -19.65 38.57 35.25
N ARG A 185 -19.01 39.71 34.99
CA ARG A 185 -19.67 41.02 35.11
C ARG A 185 -20.51 41.35 33.89
N ARG A 186 -20.16 40.88 32.69
CA ARG A 186 -20.79 41.33 31.43
C ARG A 186 -22.04 40.56 31.03
N GLN A 187 -22.14 39.27 31.36
CA GLN A 187 -23.26 38.41 30.93
C GLN A 187 -23.66 37.44 32.03
N SER A 188 -24.94 37.05 32.01
CA SER A 188 -25.48 36.06 32.93
C SER A 188 -24.88 34.68 32.65
N HIS A 189 -24.40 34.00 33.69
CA HIS A 189 -23.76 32.70 33.54
C HIS A 189 -24.20 31.74 34.65
N TRP A 190 -24.20 30.45 34.30
CA TRP A 190 -24.53 29.36 35.20
C TRP A 190 -23.26 28.75 35.78
N GLU A 191 -23.28 28.51 37.08
CA GLU A 191 -22.20 27.89 37.83
C GLU A 191 -22.75 26.70 38.62
N LEU A 192 -22.08 25.54 38.51
CA LEU A 192 -22.42 24.37 39.31
C LEU A 192 -21.60 24.40 40.61
N THR A 193 -22.27 24.62 41.73
CA THR A 193 -21.62 24.48 43.04
C THR A 193 -21.94 23.11 43.62
N LEU A 194 -20.91 22.29 43.81
CA LEU A 194 -21.01 21.11 44.64
C LEU A 194 -20.75 21.53 46.09
N THR A 195 -21.71 21.30 46.98
CA THR A 195 -21.44 21.52 48.41
C THR A 195 -20.52 20.42 48.92
N GLU A 196 -19.36 20.81 49.43
CA GLU A 196 -18.61 19.94 50.33
C GLU A 196 -19.42 19.80 51.64
N PRO A 197 -19.66 18.56 52.12
CA PRO A 197 -20.36 18.37 53.39
C PRO A 197 -19.50 18.95 54.52
N SER A 198 -20.08 19.85 55.32
CA SER A 198 -19.42 20.44 56.49
C SER A 198 -18.95 19.33 57.45
N PRO A 199 -17.73 19.40 58.02
CA PRO A 199 -17.25 18.40 58.97
C PRO A 199 -17.95 18.61 60.33
N GLY A 200 -19.10 17.97 60.51
CA GLY A 200 -19.90 18.08 61.74
C GLY A 200 -21.09 17.13 61.84
N ASP A 201 -21.67 16.69 60.72
CA ASP A 201 -22.84 15.78 60.73
C ASP A 201 -22.43 14.33 60.51
N ALA A 202 -21.77 13.75 61.51
CA ALA A 202 -21.59 12.30 61.62
C ALA A 202 -22.79 11.70 62.37
N GLY A 203 -23.82 11.23 61.66
CA GLY A 203 -24.88 10.48 62.34
C GLY A 203 -26.15 10.11 61.58
N ALA A 204 -26.46 10.71 60.43
CA ALA A 204 -27.67 10.36 59.68
C ALA A 204 -27.32 9.67 58.34
N ALA A 205 -27.98 8.54 58.07
CA ALA A 205 -27.84 7.76 56.84
C ALA A 205 -27.98 8.65 55.60
N LYS A 206 -26.88 8.75 54.85
CA LYS A 206 -26.72 9.58 53.64
C LYS A 206 -27.77 9.22 52.57
N PRO A 207 -28.66 10.15 52.15
CA PRO A 207 -29.13 10.10 50.77
C PRO A 207 -27.92 10.42 49.88
N ALA A 208 -27.51 9.45 49.05
CA ALA A 208 -26.45 9.62 48.07
C ALA A 208 -26.92 10.60 46.97
N GLY A 209 -26.77 11.88 47.25
CA GLY A 209 -26.86 12.98 46.32
C GLY A 209 -26.16 14.14 47.01
N GLN A 210 -24.92 14.42 46.59
CA GLN A 210 -24.28 15.70 46.95
C GLN A 210 -25.31 16.79 46.63
N SER A 211 -25.58 17.69 47.58
CA SER A 211 -26.52 18.79 47.38
C SER A 211 -25.93 19.80 46.40
N ALA A 212 -25.87 19.42 45.13
CA ALA A 212 -25.44 20.27 44.05
C ALA A 212 -26.49 21.37 43.89
N ALA A 213 -26.04 22.60 43.82
CA ALA A 213 -26.89 23.75 43.53
C ALA A 213 -26.38 24.39 42.23
N LEU A 214 -27.30 24.65 41.31
CA LEU A 214 -27.03 25.43 40.11
C LEU A 214 -27.23 26.90 40.44
N ARG A 215 -26.17 27.70 40.36
CA ARG A 215 -26.22 29.15 40.58
C ARG A 215 -26.28 29.86 39.25
N LEU A 216 -27.22 30.78 39.11
CA LEU A 216 -27.28 31.71 38.01
C LEU A 216 -26.86 33.09 38.52
N HIS A 217 -25.74 33.58 38.02
CA HIS A 217 -25.24 34.92 38.29
C HIS A 217 -25.75 35.86 37.19
N THR A 218 -26.52 36.88 37.57
CA THR A 218 -27.08 37.87 36.64
C THR A 218 -26.59 39.27 37.03
N PRO A 219 -25.74 39.92 36.21
CA PRO A 219 -25.22 41.24 36.53
C PRO A 219 -26.28 42.33 36.34
N MET A 220 -26.22 43.37 37.18
CA MET A 220 -27.13 44.51 37.17
C MET A 220 -26.37 45.79 36.84
N TYR A 221 -26.92 46.59 35.92
CA TYR A 221 -26.32 47.81 35.40
C TYR A 221 -27.29 48.98 35.43
N ALA A 222 -26.81 50.18 35.74
CA ALA A 222 -27.52 51.43 35.50
C ALA A 222 -26.64 52.39 34.70
N ARG A 223 -27.12 52.84 33.53
CA ARG A 223 -26.37 53.75 32.63
C ARG A 223 -24.90 53.30 32.44
N GLU A 224 -24.72 52.01 32.17
CA GLU A 224 -23.42 51.31 31.98
C GLU A 224 -22.51 51.17 33.22
N ILE A 225 -22.95 51.61 34.41
CA ILE A 225 -22.22 51.38 35.67
C ILE A 225 -22.72 50.08 36.30
N TYR A 226 -21.80 49.19 36.66
CA TYR A 226 -22.09 47.95 37.37
C TYR A 226 -22.51 48.24 38.81
N LEU A 227 -23.74 47.85 39.18
CA LEU A 227 -24.30 48.08 40.51
C LEU A 227 -24.22 46.86 41.43
N GLY A 228 -23.99 45.68 40.86
CA GLY A 228 -24.03 44.42 41.60
C GLY A 228 -24.56 43.28 40.76
N SER A 229 -24.86 42.15 41.39
CA SER A 229 -25.42 40.97 40.70
C SER A 229 -26.50 40.29 41.53
N VAL A 230 -27.53 39.77 40.87
CA VAL A 230 -28.50 38.86 41.49
C VAL A 230 -28.03 37.42 41.25
N VAL A 231 -27.95 36.64 42.33
CA VAL A 231 -27.58 35.23 42.30
C VAL A 231 -28.81 34.39 42.66
N ALA A 232 -29.26 33.58 41.71
CA ALA A 232 -30.36 32.64 41.90
C ALA A 232 -29.81 31.21 42.04
N GLU A 233 -30.16 30.51 43.11
CA GLU A 233 -29.74 29.13 43.37
C GLU A 233 -30.90 28.18 43.04
N TYR A 234 -30.70 27.18 42.18
CA TYR A 234 -31.69 26.18 41.76
C TYR A 234 -31.26 24.76 42.16
N SER A 235 -32.25 23.89 42.45
CA SER A 235 -32.00 22.46 42.71
C SER A 235 -32.05 21.63 41.41
N PRO A 236 -30.95 20.95 41.01
CA PRO A 236 -30.93 20.08 39.84
C PRO A 236 -31.94 18.93 39.92
N GLN A 237 -32.19 18.41 41.12
CA GLN A 237 -33.15 17.32 41.34
C GLN A 237 -34.59 17.76 41.11
N LEU A 238 -34.96 18.96 41.58
CA LEU A 238 -36.32 19.50 41.38
C LEU A 238 -36.51 19.99 39.94
N LEU A 239 -35.48 20.57 39.31
CA LEU A 239 -35.51 20.91 37.88
C LEU A 239 -35.73 19.68 37.00
N LEU A 240 -34.99 18.59 37.28
CA LEU A 240 -35.15 17.33 36.55
C LEU A 240 -36.51 16.67 36.85
N GLY A 241 -36.98 16.70 38.10
CA GLY A 241 -38.30 16.20 38.47
C GLY A 241 -39.45 16.96 37.80
N ALA A 242 -39.35 18.29 37.69
CA ALA A 242 -40.30 19.11 36.97
C ALA A 242 -40.34 18.77 35.47
N LEU A 243 -39.17 18.53 34.85
CA LEU A 243 -39.08 18.09 33.46
C LEU A 243 -39.71 16.69 33.25
N LEU A 244 -39.38 15.73 34.12
CA LEU A 244 -39.83 14.34 33.98
C LEU A 244 -41.32 14.16 34.31
N SER A 245 -41.88 14.96 35.22
CA SER A 245 -43.32 14.92 35.52
C SER A 245 -44.20 15.38 34.35
N GLN A 246 -43.65 16.17 33.43
CA GLN A 246 -44.36 16.66 32.24
C GLN A 246 -44.19 15.74 31.01
N GLY A 247 -43.30 14.75 31.07
CA GLY A 247 -42.96 13.88 29.93
C GLY A 247 -43.14 12.40 30.25
N GLY A 248 -43.79 11.65 29.36
CA GLY A 248 -44.03 10.21 29.47
C GLY A 248 -42.76 9.36 29.36
N VAL A 249 -41.90 9.41 30.38
CA VAL A 249 -40.63 8.67 30.46
C VAL A 249 -40.85 7.41 31.31
N GLN A 250 -41.68 6.47 30.82
CA GLN A 250 -41.97 5.22 31.55
C GLN A 250 -40.89 4.13 31.34
N ASP A 251 -40.22 4.13 30.18
CA ASP A 251 -39.29 3.07 29.76
C ASP A 251 -37.81 3.47 29.85
N MET A 252 -37.50 4.63 30.45
CA MET A 252 -36.14 5.16 30.54
C MET A 252 -35.84 5.70 31.93
N ALA A 253 -34.66 5.42 32.46
CA ALA A 253 -34.12 6.10 33.62
C ALA A 253 -33.22 7.25 33.15
N VAL A 254 -33.53 8.47 33.61
CA VAL A 254 -32.85 9.71 33.25
C VAL A 254 -32.14 10.29 34.46
N ALA A 255 -30.89 10.69 34.28
CA ALA A 255 -30.03 11.28 35.29
C ALA A 255 -29.22 12.45 34.74
N LEU A 256 -28.90 13.42 35.60
CA LEU A 256 -27.94 14.48 35.34
C LEU A 256 -26.59 14.10 35.95
N VAL A 257 -25.53 14.29 35.17
CA VAL A 257 -24.20 13.76 35.45
C VAL A 257 -23.15 14.84 35.18
N ASP A 258 -22.15 14.95 36.05
CA ASP A 258 -21.00 15.84 35.90
C ASP A 258 -20.08 15.42 34.73
N ALA A 259 -19.14 16.28 34.34
CA ALA A 259 -18.06 16.01 33.38
C ALA A 259 -17.27 14.73 33.71
N ARG A 260 -17.18 14.33 34.99
CA ARG A 260 -16.51 13.10 35.45
C ARG A 260 -17.39 11.85 35.42
N GLY A 261 -18.63 11.94 34.94
CA GLY A 261 -19.56 10.81 34.96
C GLY A 261 -20.22 10.56 36.32
N GLN A 262 -20.04 11.44 37.31
CA GLN A 262 -20.67 11.32 38.61
C GLN A 262 -22.09 11.91 38.61
N ARG A 263 -23.05 11.17 39.18
CA ARG A 263 -24.46 11.56 39.18
C ARG A 263 -24.71 12.72 40.14
N ILE A 264 -25.39 13.74 39.63
CA ILE A 264 -25.80 14.94 40.36
C ILE A 264 -27.29 14.86 40.74
N ALA A 265 -28.14 14.39 39.82
CA ALA A 265 -29.58 14.25 40.04
C ALA A 265 -30.19 13.12 39.18
N GLY A 266 -31.37 12.62 39.56
CA GLY A 266 -32.15 11.60 38.83
C GLY A 266 -32.15 10.20 39.46
N MET A 267 -32.93 9.29 38.87
CA MET A 267 -33.13 7.94 39.40
C MET A 267 -32.06 6.97 38.92
N GLU A 268 -31.71 5.99 39.75
CA GLU A 268 -30.82 4.89 39.35
C GLU A 268 -31.55 3.90 38.44
N ALA A 269 -30.97 3.60 37.29
CA ALA A 269 -31.44 2.48 36.47
C ALA A 269 -31.16 1.18 37.23
N VAL A 270 -32.21 0.44 37.62
CA VAL A 270 -32.06 -0.88 38.24
C VAL A 270 -31.43 -1.82 37.21
N SER A 271 -30.11 -1.99 37.27
CA SER A 271 -29.40 -2.97 36.45
C SER A 271 -29.70 -4.37 36.98
N ARG A 272 -30.77 -5.01 36.48
CA ARG A 272 -30.81 -6.47 36.51
C ARG A 272 -29.70 -6.96 35.58
N HIS A 273 -28.63 -7.48 36.16
CA HIS A 273 -27.53 -8.07 35.39
C HIS A 273 -28.10 -9.20 34.53
N ASP A 274 -28.04 -9.04 33.20
CA ASP A 274 -28.10 -10.19 32.30
C ASP A 274 -26.87 -11.07 32.58
N ALA A 275 -27.05 -12.39 32.58
CA ALA A 275 -26.02 -13.40 32.88
C ALA A 275 -24.77 -13.34 31.97
N LEU A 276 -24.74 -12.43 30.99
CA LEU A 276 -23.70 -12.21 30.00
C LEU A 276 -23.01 -10.83 30.11
N GLY A 277 -23.26 -10.04 31.16
CA GLY A 277 -22.46 -8.86 31.49
C GLY A 277 -22.51 -7.70 30.48
N SER A 278 -23.51 -7.64 29.59
CA SER A 278 -23.63 -6.54 28.63
C SER A 278 -24.07 -5.25 29.31
N GLN A 279 -23.27 -4.18 29.17
CA GLN A 279 -23.63 -2.83 29.61
C GLN A 279 -24.94 -2.38 28.97
N LEU A 280 -25.86 -1.84 29.79
CA LEU A 280 -27.07 -1.19 29.31
C LEU A 280 -26.68 -0.01 28.40
N ALA A 281 -27.33 0.07 27.23
CA ALA A 281 -27.15 1.18 26.32
C ALA A 281 -27.56 2.48 27.02
N HIS A 282 -26.61 3.40 27.14
CA HIS A 282 -26.82 4.71 27.73
C HIS A 282 -26.37 5.79 26.75
N VAL A 283 -27.14 6.86 26.65
CA VAL A 283 -26.80 8.02 25.84
C VAL A 283 -26.54 9.19 26.78
N THR A 284 -25.41 9.88 26.59
CA THR A 284 -25.05 11.08 27.35
C THR A 284 -24.99 12.28 26.41
N LEU A 285 -25.70 13.35 26.76
CA LEU A 285 -25.80 14.55 25.93
C LEU A 285 -25.49 15.81 26.75
N PRO A 286 -24.76 16.79 26.19
CA PRO A 286 -24.54 18.07 26.85
C PRO A 286 -25.82 18.90 26.87
N VAL A 287 -25.97 19.75 27.90
CA VAL A 287 -27.14 20.62 28.07
C VAL A 287 -26.67 22.08 28.07
N ALA A 288 -27.15 22.89 27.12
CA ALA A 288 -26.89 24.32 27.10
C ALA A 288 -27.82 25.06 28.09
N PRO A 289 -27.39 26.13 28.78
CA PRO A 289 -26.11 26.84 28.69
C PRO A 289 -24.98 26.27 29.57
N LEU A 290 -25.17 25.12 30.24
CA LEU A 290 -24.22 24.56 31.21
C LEU A 290 -22.94 23.96 30.58
N GLY A 291 -22.89 23.83 29.25
CA GLY A 291 -21.69 23.41 28.52
C GLY A 291 -21.23 21.99 28.88
N GLU A 292 -19.91 21.80 29.06
CA GLU A 292 -19.32 20.49 29.38
C GLU A 292 -19.51 20.06 30.85
N HIS A 293 -19.96 20.97 31.72
CA HIS A 293 -20.01 20.75 33.16
C HIS A 293 -21.18 19.85 33.60
N MET A 294 -22.23 19.72 32.77
CA MET A 294 -23.37 18.85 33.06
C MET A 294 -23.89 18.18 31.79
N ARG A 295 -24.13 16.88 31.88
CA ARG A 295 -24.65 16.04 30.81
C ARG A 295 -25.91 15.30 31.29
N LEU A 296 -26.89 15.22 30.41
CA LEU A 296 -28.07 14.38 30.59
C LEU A 296 -27.74 12.95 30.14
N GLN A 297 -27.84 12.00 31.06
CA GLN A 297 -27.72 10.57 30.79
C GLN A 297 -29.10 9.92 30.77
N ALA A 298 -29.46 9.28 29.66
CA ALA A 298 -30.67 8.47 29.54
C ALA A 298 -30.29 6.99 29.33
N THR A 299 -30.98 6.10 30.04
CA THR A 299 -30.76 4.64 30.01
C THR A 299 -32.09 3.92 29.82
N LEU A 300 -32.17 2.94 28.92
CA LEU A 300 -33.42 2.22 28.63
C LEU A 300 -33.67 1.09 29.64
N TYR A 301 -34.91 0.95 30.11
CA TYR A 301 -35.35 -0.23 30.86
C TYR A 301 -35.68 -1.34 29.86
N ARG A 302 -35.11 -2.54 30.04
CA ARG A 302 -35.35 -3.66 29.11
C ARG A 302 -36.59 -4.43 29.54
N SER A 303 -37.66 -4.35 28.76
CA SER A 303 -38.87 -5.16 28.92
C SER A 303 -38.73 -6.41 28.04
N ASP A 304 -38.81 -7.61 28.61
CA ASP A 304 -38.65 -8.91 27.89
C ASP A 304 -39.86 -9.27 27.00
N GLU A 305 -40.33 -8.36 26.14
CA GLU A 305 -41.55 -8.59 25.32
C GLU A 305 -41.34 -9.54 24.11
N ASN A 306 -40.09 -9.88 23.75
CA ASN A 306 -39.79 -10.66 22.53
C ASN A 306 -39.68 -12.19 22.70
N LEU A 307 -40.25 -12.76 23.78
CA LEU A 307 -40.24 -14.21 24.03
C LEU A 307 -40.93 -15.04 22.92
N ILE A 308 -42.07 -14.56 22.41
CA ILE A 308 -42.88 -15.29 21.40
C ILE A 308 -42.15 -15.34 20.05
N GLY A 309 -41.55 -14.23 19.62
CA GLY A 309 -40.77 -14.16 18.38
C GLY A 309 -39.54 -15.06 18.40
N ASN A 310 -38.84 -15.12 19.54
CA ASN A 310 -37.68 -15.99 19.72
C ASN A 310 -38.06 -17.48 19.74
N ALA A 311 -39.17 -17.85 20.40
CA ALA A 311 -39.63 -19.24 20.47
C ALA A 311 -40.05 -19.81 19.11
N LEU A 312 -40.77 -19.01 18.31
CA LEU A 312 -41.21 -19.42 16.97
C LEU A 312 -40.04 -19.62 16.01
N PHE A 313 -39.00 -18.80 16.13
CA PHE A 313 -37.76 -18.96 15.36
C PHE A 313 -37.02 -20.26 15.71
N VAL A 314 -36.86 -20.57 17.00
CA VAL A 314 -36.19 -21.80 17.47
C VAL A 314 -36.91 -23.05 16.96
N LEU A 315 -38.25 -23.06 17.00
CA LEU A 315 -39.06 -24.17 16.50
C LEU A 315 -38.85 -24.40 14.99
N MET A 316 -38.83 -23.32 14.21
CA MET A 316 -38.68 -23.39 12.77
C MET A 316 -37.28 -23.86 12.35
N MET A 317 -36.24 -23.46 13.09
CA MET A 317 -34.86 -23.96 12.89
C MET A 317 -34.75 -25.46 13.22
N LEU A 318 -35.42 -25.92 14.27
CA LEU A 318 -35.44 -27.35 14.64
C LEU A 318 -36.15 -28.21 13.57
N LEU A 319 -37.26 -27.70 13.00
CA LEU A 319 -37.96 -28.35 11.89
C LEU A 319 -37.11 -28.40 10.60
N GLY A 320 -36.37 -27.33 10.30
CA GLY A 320 -35.44 -27.30 9.18
C GLY A 320 -34.30 -28.30 9.34
N LEU A 321 -33.68 -28.36 10.52
CA LEU A 321 -32.58 -29.26 10.83
C LEU A 321 -32.99 -30.73 10.73
N THR A 322 -34.14 -31.10 11.30
CA THR A 322 -34.67 -32.47 11.24
C THR A 322 -34.93 -32.90 9.79
N THR A 323 -35.53 -32.02 8.98
CA THR A 323 -35.77 -32.29 7.55
C THR A 323 -34.47 -32.50 6.76
N ILE A 324 -33.44 -31.69 7.03
CA ILE A 324 -32.11 -31.82 6.42
C ILE A 324 -31.47 -33.18 6.77
N VAL A 325 -31.52 -33.58 8.04
CA VAL A 325 -30.99 -34.88 8.51
C VAL A 325 -31.71 -36.04 7.85
N THR A 326 -33.04 -36.00 7.74
CA THR A 326 -33.82 -37.06 7.06
C THR A 326 -33.47 -37.18 5.58
N LEU A 327 -33.32 -36.05 4.87
CA LEU A 327 -32.93 -36.04 3.45
C LEU A 327 -31.51 -36.60 3.23
N LEU A 328 -30.55 -36.24 4.10
CA LEU A 328 -29.19 -36.76 4.06
C LEU A 328 -29.13 -38.26 4.32
N LEU A 329 -29.91 -38.76 5.29
CA LEU A 329 -29.96 -40.19 5.59
C LEU A 329 -30.54 -40.99 4.43
N ASN A 330 -31.62 -40.51 3.80
CA ASN A 330 -32.23 -41.14 2.63
C ASN A 330 -31.26 -41.17 1.42
N TRP A 331 -30.54 -40.08 1.19
CA TRP A 331 -29.50 -40.03 0.16
C TRP A 331 -28.37 -41.03 0.39
N ARG A 332 -27.92 -41.18 1.65
CA ARG A 332 -26.87 -42.15 2.03
C ARG A 332 -27.32 -43.61 1.80
N LEU A 333 -28.55 -43.93 2.21
CA LEU A 333 -29.16 -45.25 1.99
C LEU A 333 -29.31 -45.58 0.49
N SER A 334 -29.74 -44.62 -0.31
CA SER A 334 -29.88 -44.78 -1.77
C SER A 334 -28.53 -45.04 -2.45
N ARG A 335 -27.48 -44.30 -2.08
CA ARG A 335 -26.12 -44.49 -2.62
C ARG A 335 -25.55 -45.88 -2.33
N TYR A 336 -25.77 -46.43 -1.13
CA TYR A 336 -25.28 -47.74 -0.77
C TYR A 336 -25.89 -48.86 -1.64
N ARG A 337 -27.21 -48.80 -1.90
CA ARG A 337 -27.91 -49.78 -2.77
C ARG A 337 -27.38 -49.75 -4.21
N LEU A 338 -27.15 -48.55 -4.74
CA LEU A 338 -26.58 -48.36 -6.07
C LEU A 338 -25.16 -48.93 -6.19
N GLN A 339 -24.32 -48.79 -5.16
CA GLN A 339 -22.96 -49.34 -5.17
C GLN A 339 -22.95 -50.87 -5.16
N ALA A 340 -23.85 -51.51 -4.41
CA ALA A 340 -23.96 -52.96 -4.39
C ALA A 340 -24.37 -53.53 -5.76
N GLN A 341 -25.34 -52.91 -6.43
CA GLN A 341 -25.73 -53.28 -7.80
C GLN A 341 -24.59 -53.03 -8.80
N ARG A 342 -23.86 -51.93 -8.64
CA ARG A 342 -22.69 -51.63 -9.47
C ARG A 342 -21.63 -52.72 -9.37
N LYS A 343 -21.31 -53.25 -8.19
CA LYS A 343 -20.28 -54.31 -8.05
C LYS A 343 -20.62 -55.58 -8.85
N LEU A 344 -21.87 -56.04 -8.83
CA LEU A 344 -22.30 -57.21 -9.60
C LEU A 344 -22.30 -56.93 -11.11
N HIS A 345 -22.75 -55.73 -11.50
CA HIS A 345 -22.76 -55.34 -12.90
C HIS A 345 -21.35 -55.08 -13.44
N GLU A 346 -20.47 -54.54 -12.59
CA GLU A 346 -19.04 -54.37 -12.84
C GLU A 346 -18.36 -55.72 -13.02
N GLU A 347 -18.69 -56.79 -12.28
CA GLU A 347 -18.05 -58.10 -12.47
C GLU A 347 -18.40 -58.74 -13.83
N SER A 348 -19.67 -58.68 -14.24
CA SER A 348 -20.10 -59.17 -15.56
C SER A 348 -19.59 -58.28 -16.70
N ASN A 349 -19.71 -56.95 -16.54
CA ASN A 349 -19.13 -56.00 -17.49
C ASN A 349 -17.61 -56.07 -17.50
N PHE A 350 -16.93 -56.45 -16.43
CA PHE A 350 -15.47 -56.59 -16.37
C PHE A 350 -15.01 -57.79 -17.17
N ARG A 351 -15.72 -58.93 -17.14
CA ARG A 351 -15.42 -60.07 -18.03
C ARG A 351 -15.61 -59.70 -19.49
N LEU A 352 -16.76 -59.12 -19.85
CA LEU A 352 -17.03 -58.64 -21.21
C LEU A 352 -16.10 -57.48 -21.62
N ALA A 353 -15.70 -56.62 -20.69
CA ALA A 353 -14.76 -55.54 -20.93
C ALA A 353 -13.35 -56.08 -21.10
N ILE A 354 -12.89 -57.07 -20.35
CA ILE A 354 -11.62 -57.76 -20.61
C ILE A 354 -11.66 -58.35 -22.03
N GLU A 355 -12.72 -59.08 -22.37
CA GLU A 355 -12.86 -59.68 -23.72
C GLU A 355 -12.89 -58.65 -24.85
N ASN A 356 -13.53 -57.49 -24.64
CA ASN A 356 -13.62 -56.41 -25.62
C ASN A 356 -12.42 -55.44 -25.63
N ALA A 357 -11.72 -55.30 -24.49
CA ALA A 357 -10.54 -54.45 -24.31
C ALA A 357 -9.25 -55.16 -24.70
N LEU A 358 -9.24 -56.50 -24.67
CA LEU A 358 -8.18 -57.27 -25.29
C LEU A 358 -8.13 -56.92 -26.78
N THR A 359 -7.11 -56.17 -27.17
CA THR A 359 -6.72 -55.92 -28.56
C THR A 359 -6.08 -57.16 -29.19
N THR A 360 -6.10 -58.29 -28.48
CA THR A 360 -5.65 -59.59 -28.95
C THR A 360 -6.88 -60.38 -29.37
N GLY A 361 -6.91 -60.80 -30.64
CA GLY A 361 -7.91 -61.72 -31.14
C GLY A 361 -7.74 -63.08 -30.48
N ILE A 362 -8.81 -63.61 -29.92
CA ILE A 362 -8.85 -64.96 -29.34
C ILE A 362 -9.69 -65.82 -30.26
N ARG A 363 -9.15 -66.99 -30.62
CA ARG A 363 -9.85 -68.01 -31.37
C ARG A 363 -9.63 -69.36 -30.71
N VAL A 364 -10.69 -70.06 -30.37
CA VAL A 364 -10.65 -71.43 -29.88
C VAL A 364 -10.95 -72.36 -31.04
N LEU A 365 -10.12 -73.39 -31.19
CA LEU A 365 -10.29 -74.47 -32.14
C LEU A 365 -10.61 -75.77 -31.37
N ASP A 366 -11.45 -76.63 -31.93
CA ASP A 366 -11.59 -78.01 -31.46
C ASP A 366 -10.37 -78.87 -31.83
N MET A 367 -10.39 -80.16 -31.44
CA MET A 367 -9.32 -81.11 -31.77
C MET A 367 -9.19 -81.39 -33.28
N GLU A 368 -10.20 -81.07 -34.09
CA GLU A 368 -10.24 -81.24 -35.54
C GLU A 368 -9.82 -79.96 -36.30
N GLY A 369 -9.49 -78.88 -35.58
CA GLY A 369 -9.09 -77.60 -36.15
C GLY A 369 -10.25 -76.70 -36.62
N THR A 370 -11.48 -76.99 -36.20
CA THR A 370 -12.67 -76.15 -36.42
C THR A 370 -12.73 -75.04 -35.40
N THR A 371 -13.07 -73.83 -35.82
CA THR A 371 -13.26 -72.69 -34.90
C THR A 371 -14.54 -72.86 -34.07
N THR A 372 -14.43 -73.01 -32.75
CA THR A 372 -15.57 -73.17 -31.83
C THR A 372 -15.99 -71.85 -31.20
N TYR A 373 -15.03 -70.94 -30.98
CA TYR A 373 -15.29 -69.63 -30.38
C TYR A 373 -14.29 -68.61 -30.91
N THR A 374 -14.73 -67.36 -31.06
CA THR A 374 -13.85 -66.22 -31.32
C THR A 374 -14.33 -65.00 -30.55
N ASN A 375 -13.42 -64.20 -30.00
CA ASN A 375 -13.82 -62.95 -29.38
C ASN A 375 -14.10 -61.85 -30.42
N ALA A 376 -14.78 -60.79 -29.99
CA ALA A 376 -15.08 -59.64 -30.82
C ALA A 376 -13.84 -58.92 -31.37
N ALA A 377 -12.68 -59.01 -30.70
CA ALA A 377 -11.44 -58.41 -31.17
C ALA A 377 -10.91 -59.09 -32.44
N PHE A 378 -10.93 -60.43 -32.50
CA PHE A 378 -10.51 -61.16 -33.71
C PHE A 378 -11.45 -60.85 -34.89
N SER A 379 -12.76 -60.82 -34.65
CA SER A 379 -13.78 -60.43 -35.63
C SER A 379 -13.51 -59.03 -36.20
N ARG A 380 -13.19 -58.04 -35.34
CA ARG A 380 -12.82 -56.68 -35.77
C ARG A 380 -11.51 -56.63 -36.57
N MET A 381 -10.49 -57.39 -36.16
CA MET A 381 -9.22 -57.43 -36.89
C MET A 381 -9.41 -57.92 -38.32
N VAL A 382 -10.15 -59.01 -38.48
CA VAL A 382 -10.27 -59.67 -39.79
C VAL A 382 -11.45 -59.11 -40.59
N GLY A 383 -12.44 -58.51 -39.94
CA GLY A 383 -13.63 -57.91 -40.56
C GLY A 383 -14.75 -58.91 -40.87
N TRP A 384 -14.73 -60.10 -40.25
CA TRP A 384 -15.77 -61.13 -40.35
C TRP A 384 -16.58 -61.17 -39.07
N ASN A 385 -17.86 -61.51 -39.13
CA ASN A 385 -18.67 -61.60 -37.92
C ASN A 385 -18.31 -62.86 -37.10
N GLN A 386 -18.49 -62.82 -35.78
CA GLN A 386 -18.17 -63.95 -34.89
C GLN A 386 -18.95 -65.21 -35.29
N GLU A 387 -20.25 -65.06 -35.58
CA GLU A 387 -21.12 -66.18 -35.99
C GLU A 387 -20.70 -66.79 -37.33
N GLU A 388 -20.15 -66.00 -38.25
CA GLU A 388 -19.66 -66.49 -39.55
C GLU A 388 -18.38 -67.31 -39.40
N MET A 389 -17.54 -66.98 -38.40
CA MET A 389 -16.24 -67.62 -38.19
C MET A 389 -16.34 -68.91 -37.36
N VAL A 390 -17.36 -69.03 -36.50
CA VAL A 390 -17.63 -70.28 -35.77
C VAL A 390 -18.07 -71.35 -36.78
N GLY A 391 -17.42 -72.51 -36.74
CA GLY A 391 -17.59 -73.60 -37.70
C GLY A 391 -16.60 -73.59 -38.87
N MET A 392 -15.80 -72.53 -39.05
CA MET A 392 -14.80 -72.50 -40.13
C MET A 392 -13.62 -73.45 -39.85
N ARG A 393 -13.15 -74.13 -40.91
CA ARG A 393 -11.92 -74.94 -40.94
C ARG A 393 -10.90 -74.34 -41.91
N ALA A 394 -9.62 -74.66 -41.71
CA ALA A 394 -8.56 -74.27 -42.63
C ALA A 394 -8.75 -74.94 -44.02
N PRO A 395 -8.41 -74.26 -45.14
CA PRO A 395 -7.75 -72.97 -45.24
C PRO A 395 -8.70 -71.79 -45.00
N PHE A 396 -8.29 -70.87 -44.12
CA PHE A 396 -9.16 -69.77 -43.70
C PHE A 396 -9.25 -68.64 -44.75
N PRO A 397 -10.41 -67.97 -44.92
CA PRO A 397 -10.60 -66.90 -45.92
C PRO A 397 -9.70 -65.67 -45.75
N TYR A 398 -9.19 -65.47 -44.54
CA TYR A 398 -8.34 -64.36 -44.14
C TYR A 398 -6.84 -64.60 -44.33
N TRP A 399 -6.46 -65.73 -44.91
CA TRP A 399 -5.10 -65.96 -45.38
C TRP A 399 -4.90 -65.31 -46.77
N PRO A 400 -3.81 -64.54 -46.98
CA PRO A 400 -3.46 -64.00 -48.29
C PRO A 400 -3.34 -65.11 -49.33
N VAL A 401 -3.93 -64.91 -50.51
CA VAL A 401 -4.00 -65.94 -51.56
C VAL A 401 -2.61 -66.44 -51.98
N LYS A 402 -1.60 -65.57 -51.95
CA LYS A 402 -0.21 -65.89 -52.32
C LYS A 402 0.51 -66.81 -51.32
N ASP A 403 0.09 -66.79 -50.06
CA ASP A 403 0.81 -67.45 -48.96
C ASP A 403 0.04 -68.66 -48.39
N LYS A 404 -1.09 -69.06 -49.01
CA LYS A 404 -2.00 -70.10 -48.48
C LYS A 404 -1.33 -71.44 -48.24
N ASP A 405 -0.50 -71.90 -49.18
CA ASP A 405 0.12 -73.23 -49.10
C ASP A 405 1.13 -73.29 -47.95
N VAL A 406 1.95 -72.24 -47.80
CA VAL A 406 2.92 -72.08 -46.71
C VAL A 406 2.22 -71.96 -45.35
N LEU A 407 1.10 -71.24 -45.30
CA LEU A 407 0.30 -71.10 -44.06
C LEU A 407 -0.39 -72.41 -43.66
N MET A 408 -0.84 -73.21 -44.64
CA MET A 408 -1.46 -74.51 -44.38
C MET A 408 -0.45 -75.51 -43.80
N GLU A 409 0.77 -75.54 -44.31
CA GLU A 409 1.85 -76.38 -43.78
C GLU A 409 2.21 -75.97 -42.34
N ARG A 410 2.36 -74.67 -42.09
CA ARG A 410 2.64 -74.13 -40.74
C ARG A 410 1.51 -74.44 -39.75
N PHE A 411 0.25 -74.30 -40.18
CA PHE A 411 -0.91 -74.59 -39.33
C PHE A 411 -1.03 -76.07 -38.97
N ARG A 412 -0.79 -76.99 -39.91
CA ARG A 412 -0.74 -78.43 -39.62
C ARG A 412 0.39 -78.77 -38.64
N ALA A 413 1.55 -78.15 -38.80
CA ALA A 413 2.68 -78.36 -37.90
C ALA A 413 2.37 -77.87 -36.47
N GLU A 414 1.68 -76.74 -36.31
CA GLU A 414 1.26 -76.25 -34.98
C GLU A 414 0.23 -77.17 -34.31
N LEU A 415 -0.78 -77.66 -35.05
CA LEU A 415 -1.76 -78.63 -34.52
C LEU A 415 -1.14 -79.98 -34.16
N ALA A 416 -0.04 -80.37 -34.82
CA ALA A 416 0.73 -81.56 -34.49
C ALA A 416 1.70 -81.36 -33.30
N GLY A 417 1.67 -80.21 -32.63
CA GLY A 417 2.46 -79.93 -31.42
C GLY A 417 3.80 -79.21 -31.65
N ARG A 418 4.04 -78.63 -32.84
CA ARG A 418 5.23 -77.80 -33.08
C ARG A 418 5.04 -76.40 -32.49
N HIS A 419 5.85 -76.06 -31.48
CA HIS A 419 5.76 -74.76 -30.81
C HIS A 419 6.72 -73.72 -31.40
N TYR A 420 6.22 -72.52 -31.70
CA TYR A 420 7.04 -71.34 -32.00
C TYR A 420 7.12 -70.44 -30.74
N PRO A 421 8.24 -70.42 -30.01
CA PRO A 421 8.32 -69.71 -28.72
C PRO A 421 8.07 -68.20 -28.83
N ASN A 422 8.42 -67.59 -29.97
CA ASN A 422 8.23 -66.15 -30.20
C ASN A 422 6.92 -65.80 -30.94
N GLY A 423 6.03 -66.79 -31.12
CA GLY A 423 4.81 -66.65 -31.93
C GLY A 423 5.09 -66.65 -33.44
N LEU A 424 4.14 -67.14 -34.20
CA LEU A 424 4.20 -67.16 -35.66
C LEU A 424 3.78 -65.80 -36.21
N GLN A 425 4.74 -65.07 -36.81
CA GLN A 425 4.43 -63.84 -37.54
C GLN A 425 4.01 -64.17 -38.96
N LEU A 426 2.84 -63.67 -39.36
CA LEU A 426 2.30 -63.86 -40.68
C LEU A 426 1.44 -62.67 -41.10
N ARG A 427 1.31 -62.49 -42.42
CA ARG A 427 0.43 -61.47 -42.97
C ARG A 427 -0.98 -62.01 -43.05
N MET A 428 -1.93 -61.29 -42.47
CA MET A 428 -3.35 -61.59 -42.57
C MET A 428 -4.03 -60.59 -43.49
N ARG A 429 -5.11 -61.03 -44.14
CA ARG A 429 -5.92 -60.18 -45.01
C ARG A 429 -7.30 -59.97 -44.39
N ARG A 430 -7.68 -58.70 -44.25
CA ARG A 430 -9.01 -58.29 -43.80
C ARG A 430 -10.04 -58.52 -44.92
N ARG A 431 -11.33 -58.58 -44.57
CA ARG A 431 -12.44 -58.75 -45.54
C ARG A 431 -12.47 -57.68 -46.63
N ASN A 432 -12.02 -56.46 -46.32
CA ASN A 432 -11.90 -55.34 -47.27
C ASN A 432 -10.69 -55.43 -48.22
N GLY A 433 -9.87 -56.48 -48.14
CA GLY A 433 -8.70 -56.70 -48.98
C GLY A 433 -7.38 -56.12 -48.44
N SER A 434 -7.41 -55.24 -47.43
CA SER A 434 -6.19 -54.71 -46.78
C SER A 434 -5.45 -55.81 -46.00
N THR A 435 -4.13 -55.68 -45.90
CA THR A 435 -3.29 -56.62 -45.15
C THR A 435 -2.75 -55.99 -43.88
N PHE A 436 -2.61 -56.76 -42.82
CA PHE A 436 -1.94 -56.37 -41.58
C PHE A 436 -0.98 -57.47 -41.13
N ASP A 437 0.05 -57.09 -40.39
CA ASP A 437 1.02 -58.04 -39.86
C ASP A 437 0.52 -58.53 -38.49
N ALA A 438 0.32 -59.85 -38.39
CA ALA A 438 -0.22 -60.50 -37.21
C ALA A 438 0.81 -61.44 -36.57
N ARG A 439 0.84 -61.49 -35.25
CA ARG A 439 1.57 -62.51 -34.48
C ARG A 439 0.58 -63.44 -33.80
N ILE A 440 0.72 -64.74 -34.07
CA ILE A 440 -0.17 -65.79 -33.57
C ILE A 440 0.57 -66.69 -32.58
N HIS A 441 -0.04 -66.97 -31.42
CA HIS A 441 0.41 -68.01 -30.49
C HIS A 441 -0.69 -69.05 -30.32
N LEU A 442 -0.36 -70.33 -30.43
CA LEU A 442 -1.28 -71.45 -30.17
C LEU A 442 -0.89 -72.15 -28.86
N VAL A 443 -1.88 -72.33 -27.97
CA VAL A 443 -1.74 -73.00 -26.68
C VAL A 443 -2.82 -74.07 -26.56
N PRO A 444 -2.54 -75.29 -26.05
CA PRO A 444 -3.58 -76.30 -25.83
C PRO A 444 -4.55 -75.85 -24.72
N LEU A 445 -5.86 -75.94 -24.98
CA LEU A 445 -6.91 -75.71 -23.99
C LEU A 445 -7.20 -77.03 -23.27
N ARG A 446 -7.11 -77.04 -21.94
CA ARG A 446 -7.34 -78.22 -21.09
C ARG A 446 -8.50 -77.97 -20.14
N ASP A 447 -9.29 -79.02 -19.90
CA ASP A 447 -10.38 -79.02 -18.93
C ASP A 447 -9.86 -79.22 -17.49
N GLU A 448 -10.72 -79.13 -16.47
CA GLU A 448 -10.39 -79.29 -15.03
C GLU A 448 -9.70 -80.63 -14.72
N HIS A 449 -9.94 -81.65 -15.54
CA HIS A 449 -9.33 -82.99 -15.43
C HIS A 449 -8.02 -83.14 -16.23
N GLY A 450 -7.49 -82.06 -16.82
CA GLY A 450 -6.21 -82.05 -17.55
C GLY A 450 -6.25 -82.59 -18.98
N ALA A 451 -7.39 -83.10 -19.45
CA ALA A 451 -7.59 -83.53 -20.83
C ALA A 451 -7.66 -82.32 -21.78
N GLN A 452 -6.99 -82.41 -22.94
CA GLN A 452 -7.02 -81.36 -23.95
C GLN A 452 -8.37 -81.38 -24.69
N THR A 453 -9.09 -80.26 -24.65
CA THR A 453 -10.39 -80.09 -25.31
C THR A 453 -10.29 -79.30 -26.61
N GLY A 454 -9.16 -78.62 -26.85
CA GLY A 454 -8.94 -77.85 -28.08
C GLY A 454 -7.64 -77.05 -28.07
N TRP A 455 -7.59 -76.03 -28.92
CA TRP A 455 -6.47 -75.09 -29.05
C TRP A 455 -6.95 -73.65 -28.91
N LEU A 456 -6.32 -72.88 -28.04
CA LEU A 456 -6.48 -71.44 -27.93
C LEU A 456 -5.43 -70.75 -28.79
N SER A 457 -5.85 -70.08 -29.86
CA SER A 457 -5.02 -69.17 -30.65
C SER A 457 -5.20 -67.74 -30.12
N THR A 458 -4.10 -67.06 -29.79
CA THR A 458 -4.07 -65.61 -29.57
C THR A 458 -3.42 -64.93 -30.77
N ILE A 459 -4.07 -63.91 -31.34
CA ILE A 459 -3.65 -63.19 -32.54
C ILE A 459 -3.50 -61.71 -32.20
N THR A 460 -2.31 -61.14 -32.39
CA THR A 460 -2.04 -59.72 -32.13
C THR A 460 -1.68 -58.99 -33.42
N ASP A 461 -2.27 -57.82 -33.64
CA ASP A 461 -1.87 -56.91 -34.73
C ASP A 461 -0.63 -56.13 -34.27
N ILE A 462 0.51 -56.36 -34.94
CA ILE A 462 1.80 -55.74 -34.60
C ILE A 462 2.14 -54.54 -35.49
N THR A 463 1.18 -54.06 -36.29
CA THR A 463 1.40 -52.97 -37.25
C THR A 463 1.72 -51.63 -36.56
N GLU A 464 0.87 -51.18 -35.62
CA GLU A 464 1.05 -49.92 -34.87
C GLU A 464 2.25 -49.92 -33.89
N PRO A 465 2.49 -50.98 -33.09
CA PRO A 465 3.67 -51.06 -32.22
C PRO A 465 5.00 -50.89 -32.98
N ASN A 466 5.10 -51.47 -34.18
CA ASN A 466 6.28 -51.28 -35.03
C ASN A 466 6.39 -49.85 -35.55
N ARG A 467 5.27 -49.20 -35.88
CA ARG A 467 5.21 -47.80 -36.31
C ARG A 467 5.63 -46.83 -35.19
N ILE A 468 5.14 -47.02 -33.96
CA ILE A 468 5.51 -46.20 -32.79
C ILE A 468 7.01 -46.31 -32.51
N ARG A 469 7.57 -47.52 -32.58
CA ARG A 469 9.01 -47.74 -32.39
C ARG A 469 9.83 -46.97 -33.43
N GLN A 470 9.39 -46.95 -34.69
CA GLN A 470 10.01 -46.15 -35.74
C GLN A 470 9.84 -44.64 -35.50
N GLN A 471 8.67 -44.20 -35.05
CA GLN A 471 8.41 -42.78 -34.74
C GLN A 471 9.25 -42.27 -33.56
N LEU A 472 9.44 -43.09 -32.52
CA LEU A 472 10.28 -42.75 -31.37
C LEU A 472 11.74 -42.57 -31.78
N SER A 473 12.26 -43.49 -32.60
CA SER A 473 13.61 -43.37 -33.18
C SER A 473 13.75 -42.08 -33.98
N ALA A 474 12.78 -41.79 -34.86
CA ALA A 474 12.81 -40.56 -35.66
C ALA A 474 12.66 -39.29 -34.81
N ALA A 475 11.92 -39.33 -33.70
CA ALA A 475 11.78 -38.21 -32.77
C ALA A 475 13.08 -37.96 -31.99
N HIS A 476 13.72 -39.03 -31.51
CA HIS A 476 15.03 -38.96 -30.85
C HIS A 476 16.09 -38.36 -31.79
N ASP A 477 16.15 -38.82 -33.04
CA ASP A 477 17.08 -38.27 -34.04
C ASP A 477 16.84 -36.78 -34.31
N ARG A 478 15.57 -36.36 -34.37
CA ARG A 478 15.21 -34.94 -34.52
C ARG A 478 15.67 -34.12 -33.32
N PHE A 479 15.43 -34.59 -32.10
CA PHE A 479 15.80 -33.88 -30.87
C PHE A 479 17.32 -33.70 -30.77
N THR A 480 18.09 -34.75 -31.03
CA THR A 480 19.56 -34.68 -31.04
C THR A 480 20.05 -33.67 -32.07
N ARG A 481 19.50 -33.66 -33.30
CA ARG A 481 19.88 -32.65 -34.31
C ARG A 481 19.58 -31.21 -33.91
N VAL A 482 18.48 -30.96 -33.19
CA VAL A 482 18.14 -29.61 -32.69
C VAL A 482 19.19 -29.17 -31.67
N LEU A 483 19.50 -30.01 -30.67
CA LEU A 483 20.50 -29.66 -29.64
C LEU A 483 21.90 -29.42 -30.24
N GLU A 484 22.26 -30.19 -31.26
CA GLU A 484 23.53 -30.08 -31.99
C GLU A 484 23.63 -28.83 -32.89
N ALA A 485 22.50 -28.19 -33.21
CA ALA A 485 22.44 -27.00 -34.09
C ALA A 485 22.28 -25.68 -33.33
N LEU A 486 22.17 -25.69 -32.00
CA LEU A 486 22.05 -24.47 -31.20
C LEU A 486 23.38 -23.69 -31.17
N ASP A 487 23.30 -22.37 -31.32
CA ASP A 487 24.44 -21.44 -31.18
C ASP A 487 24.81 -21.16 -29.70
N ALA A 488 24.47 -22.09 -28.80
CA ALA A 488 24.79 -22.06 -27.39
C ALA A 488 25.49 -23.36 -27.00
N SER A 489 26.53 -23.25 -26.19
CA SER A 489 27.22 -24.42 -25.63
C SER A 489 26.37 -25.01 -24.52
N ILE A 490 25.99 -26.28 -24.67
CA ILE A 490 25.18 -27.02 -23.71
C ILE A 490 25.98 -28.23 -23.22
N SER A 491 26.08 -28.35 -21.90
CA SER A 491 26.70 -29.50 -21.23
C SER A 491 25.85 -29.94 -20.04
N VAL A 492 25.80 -31.24 -19.78
CA VAL A 492 25.12 -31.84 -18.65
C VAL A 492 26.08 -32.80 -17.96
N ALA A 493 26.29 -32.62 -16.66
CA ALA A 493 27.12 -33.48 -15.83
C ALA A 493 26.40 -33.82 -14.52
N PRO A 494 26.64 -34.99 -13.89
CA PRO A 494 26.14 -35.29 -12.56
C PRO A 494 26.80 -34.37 -11.53
N LEU A 495 26.08 -33.98 -10.48
CA LEU A 495 26.66 -33.18 -9.41
C LEU A 495 27.87 -33.89 -8.77
N GLY A 496 29.02 -33.22 -8.72
CA GLY A 496 30.26 -33.76 -8.15
C GLY A 496 30.99 -34.81 -9.00
N SER A 497 30.55 -35.08 -10.24
CA SER A 497 31.23 -36.02 -11.14
C SER A 497 31.97 -35.29 -12.26
N HIS A 498 33.11 -35.85 -12.69
CA HIS A 498 33.88 -35.41 -13.86
C HIS A 498 33.40 -36.03 -15.18
N GLU A 499 32.27 -36.73 -15.19
CA GLU A 499 31.70 -37.34 -16.39
C GLU A 499 30.68 -36.39 -17.05
N LEU A 500 30.77 -36.23 -18.38
CA LEU A 500 29.74 -35.55 -19.16
C LEU A 500 28.66 -36.56 -19.59
N LEU A 501 27.43 -36.36 -19.11
CA LEU A 501 26.25 -37.11 -19.54
C LEU A 501 25.81 -36.69 -20.95
N PHE A 502 25.95 -35.40 -21.25
CA PHE A 502 25.62 -34.84 -22.55
C PHE A 502 26.46 -33.60 -22.84
N ALA A 503 26.87 -33.42 -24.09
CA ALA A 503 27.48 -32.20 -24.58
C ALA A 503 27.07 -32.01 -26.03
N ASN A 504 26.63 -30.81 -26.43
CA ASN A 504 26.32 -30.53 -27.83
C ASN A 504 27.57 -30.14 -28.63
N ARG A 505 27.45 -30.02 -29.96
CA ARG A 505 28.53 -29.64 -30.87
C ARG A 505 29.23 -28.36 -30.45
N MET A 506 28.49 -27.34 -30.04
CA MET A 506 29.07 -26.05 -29.66
C MET A 506 29.97 -26.19 -28.43
N TYR A 507 29.52 -26.92 -27.39
CA TYR A 507 30.38 -27.25 -26.25
C TYR A 507 31.64 -27.98 -26.69
N ARG A 508 31.50 -29.02 -27.54
CA ARG A 508 32.65 -29.80 -28.02
C ARG A 508 33.62 -28.98 -28.88
N GLN A 509 33.14 -27.95 -29.56
CA GLN A 509 33.99 -27.02 -30.31
C GLN A 509 34.76 -26.06 -29.38
N TRP A 510 34.16 -25.64 -28.28
CA TRP A 510 34.78 -24.70 -27.33
C TRP A 510 35.73 -25.39 -26.35
N PHE A 511 35.33 -26.55 -25.80
CA PHE A 511 36.00 -27.20 -24.69
C PHE A 511 36.42 -28.65 -24.97
N GLY A 512 36.14 -29.18 -26.17
CA GLY A 512 36.40 -30.58 -26.51
C GLY A 512 35.42 -31.56 -25.86
N SER A 513 35.81 -32.83 -25.75
CA SER A 513 35.00 -33.88 -25.13
C SER A 513 35.20 -33.98 -23.61
N ASP A 514 35.93 -33.03 -23.03
CA ASP A 514 36.33 -33.05 -21.62
C ASP A 514 35.33 -32.28 -20.76
N SER A 515 35.15 -32.72 -19.52
CA SER A 515 34.32 -32.05 -18.52
C SER A 515 34.96 -30.76 -18.00
N GLN A 516 36.28 -30.56 -18.18
CA GLN A 516 37.03 -29.38 -17.70
C GLN A 516 36.36 -28.04 -18.05
N GLY A 517 35.81 -27.89 -19.25
CA GLY A 517 35.08 -26.68 -19.65
C GLY A 517 33.83 -26.41 -18.81
N HIS A 518 33.07 -27.46 -18.49
CA HIS A 518 31.87 -27.41 -17.65
C HIS A 518 32.23 -26.93 -16.23
N MET A 519 33.27 -27.51 -15.61
CA MET A 519 33.68 -27.07 -14.27
C MET A 519 34.29 -25.67 -14.26
N HIS A 520 35.04 -25.27 -15.29
CA HIS A 520 35.59 -23.91 -15.37
C HIS A 520 34.48 -22.85 -15.46
N MET A 521 33.42 -23.11 -16.25
CA MET A 521 32.26 -22.21 -16.32
C MET A 521 31.47 -22.20 -15.00
N LEU A 522 31.39 -23.33 -14.30
CA LEU A 522 30.74 -23.41 -13.00
C LEU A 522 31.53 -22.65 -11.92
N ALA A 523 32.85 -22.85 -11.85
CA ALA A 523 33.73 -22.14 -10.92
C ALA A 523 33.70 -20.63 -11.17
N GLY A 524 33.74 -20.19 -12.43
CA GLY A 524 33.62 -18.78 -12.78
C GLY A 524 32.25 -18.18 -12.40
N ALA A 525 31.18 -18.96 -12.44
CA ALA A 525 29.86 -18.53 -11.97
C ALA A 525 29.77 -18.42 -10.44
N SER A 526 30.45 -19.28 -9.68
CA SER A 526 30.51 -19.21 -8.20
C SER A 526 31.45 -18.14 -7.67
N ILE A 527 32.57 -17.84 -8.33
CA ILE A 527 33.57 -16.85 -7.83
C ILE A 527 33.03 -15.42 -7.86
N MET A 528 32.01 -15.11 -8.66
CA MET A 528 31.33 -13.80 -8.66
C MET A 528 30.34 -13.62 -7.49
N GLN A 529 30.13 -14.63 -6.64
CA GLN A 529 29.20 -14.60 -5.50
C GLN A 529 29.83 -14.19 -4.17
N THR A 530 31.15 -13.99 -4.07
CA THR A 530 31.80 -13.57 -2.81
C THR A 530 31.72 -12.06 -2.61
N GLY A 531 30.49 -11.58 -2.40
CA GLY A 531 30.18 -10.31 -1.75
C GLY A 531 29.47 -10.48 -0.40
N ASP A 532 28.65 -11.52 -0.20
CA ASP A 532 27.88 -11.63 1.06
C ASP A 532 27.26 -13.01 1.40
N ALA A 533 27.77 -14.13 0.88
CA ALA A 533 27.24 -15.46 1.27
C ALA A 533 28.33 -16.53 1.33
N ILE A 534 28.92 -16.71 2.52
CA ILE A 534 29.82 -17.85 2.83
C ILE A 534 29.09 -18.90 3.72
N GLU A 535 27.77 -18.81 3.92
CA GLU A 535 27.00 -19.75 4.76
C GLU A 535 25.93 -20.58 4.01
N GLU A 536 26.15 -20.97 2.75
CA GLU A 536 25.18 -21.82 2.01
C GLU A 536 25.74 -23.16 1.48
N GLU A 537 26.90 -23.63 1.95
CA GLU A 537 27.36 -24.99 1.60
C GLU A 537 26.60 -26.10 2.37
N ASP A 538 25.97 -25.78 3.51
CA ASP A 538 25.23 -26.74 4.35
C ASP A 538 23.70 -26.72 4.12
N ALA A 539 23.16 -25.73 3.38
CA ALA A 539 21.72 -25.54 3.20
C ALA A 539 21.10 -26.39 2.06
N LEU A 540 21.93 -26.98 1.19
CA LEU A 540 21.48 -27.82 0.06
C LEU A 540 21.31 -29.31 0.44
N MET A 541 21.84 -29.75 1.58
CA MET A 541 21.65 -31.11 2.09
C MET A 541 20.29 -31.22 2.80
N GLY A 542 19.23 -31.58 2.05
CA GLY A 542 17.92 -31.92 2.62
C GLY A 542 16.71 -31.23 1.99
N LEU A 543 16.91 -30.37 0.99
CA LEU A 543 15.80 -29.76 0.25
C LEU A 543 15.18 -30.75 -0.78
N PRO A 544 13.84 -30.77 -0.97
CA PRO A 544 13.20 -31.60 -1.98
C PRO A 544 13.69 -31.22 -3.39
N SER A 545 13.95 -32.21 -4.27
CA SER A 545 14.46 -32.01 -5.64
C SER A 545 13.66 -30.97 -6.46
N GLU A 546 12.36 -30.85 -6.21
CA GLU A 546 11.48 -29.85 -6.86
C GLU A 546 11.85 -28.39 -6.53
N SER A 547 12.40 -28.12 -5.35
CA SER A 547 12.80 -26.76 -4.94
C SER A 547 14.13 -26.31 -5.58
N ILE A 548 15.02 -27.25 -5.88
CA ILE A 548 16.34 -27.00 -6.49
C ILE A 548 16.21 -26.82 -8.02
N THR A 549 15.29 -27.54 -8.65
CA THR A 549 14.99 -27.38 -10.10
C THR A 549 14.23 -26.08 -10.42
N SER A 550 13.53 -25.50 -9.43
CA SER A 550 12.76 -24.26 -9.56
C SER A 550 13.49 -22.99 -9.10
N ALA A 551 14.62 -23.12 -8.38
CA ALA A 551 15.49 -22.00 -8.06
C ALA A 551 15.95 -21.28 -9.34
N ASN A 552 15.79 -19.96 -9.39
CA ASN A 552 16.12 -19.16 -10.56
C ASN A 552 17.59 -19.37 -10.96
N SER A 553 17.82 -19.74 -12.22
CA SER A 553 19.15 -19.77 -12.82
C SER A 553 19.64 -18.34 -12.90
N GLU A 554 20.55 -18.01 -11.99
CA GLU A 554 21.18 -16.71 -11.98
C GLU A 554 22.13 -16.60 -13.18
N ARG A 555 22.04 -15.46 -13.85
CA ARG A 555 22.76 -15.17 -15.08
C ARG A 555 24.16 -14.68 -14.71
N ALA A 556 25.18 -15.49 -14.96
CA ALA A 556 26.57 -15.08 -14.78
C ALA A 556 27.15 -14.61 -16.13
N GLU A 557 27.73 -13.41 -16.16
CA GLU A 557 28.49 -12.91 -17.31
C GLU A 557 29.97 -13.01 -17.00
N MET A 558 30.68 -13.92 -17.68
CA MET A 558 32.10 -14.13 -17.45
C MET A 558 32.88 -13.98 -18.75
N TYR A 559 34.08 -13.41 -18.64
CA TYR A 559 35.02 -13.41 -19.75
C TYR A 559 35.92 -14.64 -19.65
N VAL A 560 35.90 -15.48 -20.68
CA VAL A 560 36.69 -16.70 -20.74
C VAL A 560 37.93 -16.44 -21.58
N GLN A 561 39.08 -16.29 -20.91
CA GLN A 561 40.35 -15.97 -21.55
C GLN A 561 40.77 -17.03 -22.57
N ALA A 562 40.52 -18.33 -22.30
CA ALA A 562 40.85 -19.42 -23.21
C ALA A 562 40.12 -19.34 -24.57
N LEU A 563 38.97 -18.66 -24.61
CA LEU A 563 38.13 -18.52 -25.80
C LEU A 563 38.13 -17.10 -26.37
N ASP A 564 38.74 -16.13 -25.66
CA ASP A 564 38.66 -14.68 -25.93
C ASP A 564 37.21 -14.21 -26.16
N LYS A 565 36.30 -14.65 -25.28
CA LYS A 565 34.85 -14.42 -25.42
C LYS A 565 34.21 -14.05 -24.10
N TRP A 566 33.25 -13.15 -24.18
CA TRP A 566 32.29 -12.95 -23.10
C TRP A 566 31.18 -13.99 -23.23
N LEU A 567 31.02 -14.82 -22.20
CA LEU A 567 29.99 -15.84 -22.12
C LEU A 567 28.96 -15.46 -21.06
N GLU A 568 27.70 -15.59 -21.43
CA GLU A 568 26.59 -15.63 -20.49
C GLU A 568 26.33 -17.09 -20.14
N VAL A 569 26.59 -17.46 -18.89
CA VAL A 569 26.44 -18.83 -18.38
C VAL A 569 25.19 -18.91 -17.51
N ARG A 570 24.38 -19.94 -17.75
CA ARG A 570 23.18 -20.27 -16.99
C ARG A 570 23.26 -21.71 -16.54
N SER A 571 23.13 -21.94 -15.24
CA SER A 571 23.09 -23.29 -14.64
C SER A 571 21.65 -23.69 -14.29
N ARG A 572 21.29 -24.94 -14.55
CA ARG A 572 20.00 -25.53 -14.19
C ARG A 572 20.21 -26.92 -13.64
N TYR A 573 19.53 -27.26 -12.55
CA TYR A 573 19.48 -28.62 -12.04
C TYR A 573 18.29 -29.35 -12.65
N LEU A 574 18.49 -30.60 -13.05
CA LEU A 574 17.45 -31.45 -13.62
C LEU A 574 17.62 -32.89 -13.12
N ASP A 575 16.51 -33.63 -13.07
CA ASP A 575 16.54 -35.06 -12.77
C ASP A 575 16.88 -35.84 -14.05
N TRP A 576 17.97 -36.61 -14.00
CA TRP A 576 18.37 -37.46 -15.12
C TRP A 576 17.52 -38.74 -15.18
N VAL A 577 17.53 -39.42 -16.33
CA VAL A 577 16.73 -40.65 -16.58
C VAL A 577 17.00 -41.76 -15.54
N ASP A 578 18.20 -41.77 -14.96
CA ASP A 578 18.63 -42.74 -13.95
C ASP A 578 18.36 -42.28 -12.49
N GLY A 579 17.63 -41.17 -12.31
CA GLY A 579 17.28 -40.61 -10.99
C GLY A 579 18.40 -39.83 -10.29
N ARG A 580 19.53 -39.60 -10.97
CA ARG A 580 20.62 -38.74 -10.47
C ARG A 580 20.30 -37.27 -10.73
N LEU A 581 20.62 -36.39 -9.78
CA LEU A 581 20.58 -34.95 -10.01
C LEU A 581 21.73 -34.56 -10.95
N ALA A 582 21.38 -34.04 -12.11
CA ALA A 582 22.31 -33.56 -13.11
C ALA A 582 22.25 -32.04 -13.21
N GLN A 583 23.41 -31.44 -13.46
CA GLN A 583 23.56 -30.02 -13.68
C GLN A 583 23.76 -29.76 -15.17
N MET A 584 22.91 -28.91 -15.73
CA MET A 584 22.97 -28.43 -17.10
C MET A 584 23.53 -27.01 -17.12
N LEU A 585 24.59 -26.79 -17.89
CA LEU A 585 25.16 -25.47 -18.16
C LEU A 585 24.86 -25.08 -19.60
N ILE A 586 24.33 -23.87 -19.77
CA ILE A 586 24.09 -23.22 -21.06
C ILE A 586 24.97 -21.97 -21.11
N ALA A 587 25.90 -21.92 -22.06
CA ALA A 587 26.80 -20.78 -22.26
C ALA A 587 26.58 -20.16 -23.64
N THR A 588 26.27 -18.86 -23.67
CA THR A 588 25.99 -18.09 -24.90
C THR A 588 27.04 -16.99 -25.10
N ASP A 589 27.56 -16.83 -26.33
CA ASP A 589 28.52 -15.77 -26.65
C ASP A 589 27.82 -14.40 -26.71
N ILE A 590 28.17 -13.51 -25.78
CA ILE A 590 27.66 -12.14 -25.68
C ILE A 590 28.71 -11.09 -26.06
N THR A 591 29.83 -11.49 -26.67
CA THR A 591 30.95 -10.58 -27.01
C THR A 591 30.50 -9.40 -27.86
N LYS A 592 29.67 -9.65 -28.89
CA LYS A 592 29.11 -8.58 -29.74
C LYS A 592 28.25 -7.60 -28.97
N ARG A 593 27.47 -8.10 -27.99
CA ARG A 593 26.63 -7.26 -27.14
C ARG A 593 27.48 -6.35 -26.25
N LYS A 594 28.49 -6.90 -25.58
CA LYS A 594 29.42 -6.12 -24.75
C LYS A 594 30.17 -5.05 -25.54
N GLN A 595 30.64 -5.39 -26.74
CA GLN A 595 31.29 -4.42 -27.63
C GLN A 595 30.34 -3.28 -28.05
N ALA A 596 29.08 -3.60 -28.36
CA ALA A 596 28.08 -2.59 -28.71
C ALA A 596 27.69 -1.70 -27.52
N GLU A 597 27.52 -2.28 -26.32
CA GLU A 597 27.25 -1.54 -25.08
C GLU A 597 28.40 -0.56 -24.77
N GLU A 598 29.65 -0.99 -24.88
CA GLU A 598 30.81 -0.13 -24.65
C GLU A 598 30.92 0.98 -25.71
N GLN A 599 30.66 0.67 -26.99
CA GLN A 599 30.64 1.68 -28.06
C GLN A 599 29.54 2.72 -27.84
N ALA A 600 28.34 2.30 -27.44
CA ALA A 600 27.24 3.20 -27.13
C ALA A 600 27.57 4.11 -25.94
N ALA A 601 28.13 3.56 -24.86
CA ALA A 601 28.56 4.35 -23.69
C ALA A 601 29.61 5.41 -24.07
N ARG A 602 30.59 5.05 -24.91
CA ARG A 602 31.59 5.99 -25.45
C ARG A 602 30.95 7.06 -26.33
N GLN A 603 29.91 6.75 -27.10
CA GLN A 603 29.20 7.72 -27.93
C GLN A 603 28.41 8.70 -27.07
N VAL A 604 27.68 8.23 -26.05
CA VAL A 604 26.92 9.10 -25.12
C VAL A 604 27.85 10.09 -24.42
N ALA A 605 28.99 9.61 -23.88
CA ALA A 605 29.98 10.48 -23.24
C ALA A 605 30.56 11.54 -24.20
N LYS A 606 30.76 11.18 -25.48
CA LYS A 606 31.19 12.13 -26.52
C LYS A 606 30.10 13.15 -26.85
N MET A 607 28.83 12.74 -26.91
CA MET A 607 27.71 13.64 -27.23
C MET A 607 27.50 14.71 -26.17
N GLU A 608 27.63 14.37 -24.88
CA GLU A 608 27.56 15.36 -23.80
C GLU A 608 28.64 16.44 -23.94
N THR A 609 29.86 16.02 -24.27
CA THR A 609 31.00 16.92 -24.48
C THR A 609 30.77 17.84 -25.69
N VAL A 610 30.28 17.29 -26.80
CA VAL A 610 29.97 18.06 -28.02
C VAL A 610 28.81 19.04 -27.79
N SER A 611 27.79 18.64 -27.02
CA SER A 611 26.66 19.50 -26.67
C SER A 611 27.10 20.76 -25.92
N ARG A 612 27.98 20.65 -24.91
CA ARG A 612 28.53 21.82 -24.21
C ARG A 612 29.31 22.76 -25.13
N LEU A 613 30.10 22.20 -26.06
CA LEU A 613 30.85 22.99 -27.04
C LEU A 613 29.93 23.72 -28.02
N MET A 614 28.82 23.10 -28.46
CA MET A 614 27.84 23.74 -29.32
C MET A 614 27.12 24.91 -28.64
N THR A 615 26.65 24.74 -27.40
CA THR A 615 26.03 25.82 -26.62
C THR A 615 27.00 27.00 -26.42
N MET A 616 28.30 26.74 -26.24
CA MET A 616 29.32 27.80 -26.21
C MET A 616 29.49 28.49 -27.57
N GLY A 617 29.46 27.74 -28.68
CA GLY A 617 29.54 28.29 -30.02
C GLY A 617 28.41 29.28 -30.33
N GLU A 618 27.19 28.99 -29.87
CA GLU A 618 26.04 29.90 -29.99
C GLU A 618 26.21 31.19 -29.16
N MET A 619 26.95 31.12 -28.04
CA MET A 619 27.20 32.25 -27.14
C MET A 619 28.50 33.01 -27.42
N ALA A 620 29.27 32.62 -28.44
CA ALA A 620 30.54 33.24 -28.79
C ALA A 620 30.42 34.75 -29.04
N SER A 621 29.30 35.20 -29.62
CA SER A 621 29.04 36.64 -29.85
C SER A 621 28.81 37.42 -28.55
N SER A 622 28.16 36.82 -27.56
CA SER A 622 27.91 37.44 -26.24
C SER A 622 29.22 37.58 -25.46
N VAL A 623 30.02 36.50 -25.43
CA VAL A 623 31.35 36.48 -24.81
C VAL A 623 32.29 37.50 -25.45
N ALA A 624 32.30 37.59 -26.77
CA ALA A 624 33.10 38.59 -27.48
C ALA A 624 32.66 40.01 -27.12
N HIS A 625 31.35 40.24 -26.98
CA HIS A 625 30.82 41.54 -26.59
C HIS A 625 31.25 41.93 -25.16
N GLU A 626 31.17 41.00 -24.21
CA GLU A 626 31.57 41.23 -22.83
C GLU A 626 33.08 41.41 -22.63
N LEU A 627 33.92 40.77 -23.44
CA LEU A 627 35.37 40.98 -23.41
C LEU A 627 35.79 42.29 -24.08
N ASN A 628 35.11 42.68 -25.15
CA ASN A 628 35.41 43.92 -25.86
C ASN A 628 35.15 45.16 -25.00
N GLN A 629 34.17 45.11 -24.08
CA GLN A 629 33.84 46.24 -23.21
C GLN A 629 35.00 46.70 -22.28
N PRO A 630 35.60 45.85 -21.43
CA PRO A 630 36.73 46.25 -20.59
C PRO A 630 37.98 46.58 -21.42
N LEU A 631 38.21 45.88 -22.53
CA LEU A 631 39.36 46.15 -23.42
C LEU A 631 39.26 47.53 -24.10
N ALA A 632 38.07 47.92 -24.55
CA ALA A 632 37.81 49.25 -25.09
C ALA A 632 38.00 50.33 -24.01
N ALA A 633 37.53 50.09 -22.78
CA ALA A 633 37.72 51.01 -21.67
C ALA A 633 39.20 51.19 -21.30
N ILE A 634 39.98 50.10 -21.23
CA ILE A 634 41.44 50.13 -21.03
C ILE A 634 42.09 51.00 -22.11
N THR A 635 41.79 50.74 -23.38
CA THR A 635 42.36 51.48 -24.50
C THR A 635 42.04 52.98 -24.41
N ASN A 636 40.80 53.34 -24.07
CA ASN A 636 40.36 54.72 -23.92
C ASN A 636 41.04 55.44 -22.75
N TYR A 637 41.14 54.82 -21.58
CA TYR A 637 41.84 55.41 -20.44
C TYR A 637 43.33 55.59 -20.73
N THR A 638 43.97 54.60 -21.37
CA THR A 638 45.38 54.67 -21.71
C THR A 638 45.67 55.77 -22.74
N ASN A 639 44.86 55.86 -23.81
CA ASN A 639 44.99 56.93 -24.80
C ASN A 639 44.72 58.33 -24.20
N GLY A 640 43.72 58.44 -23.31
CA GLY A 640 43.42 59.67 -22.59
C GLY A 640 44.57 60.13 -21.70
N MET A 641 45.21 59.21 -20.98
CA MET A 641 46.42 59.49 -20.20
C MET A 641 47.57 59.95 -21.10
N ILE A 642 47.87 59.21 -22.17
CA ILE A 642 48.94 59.56 -23.12
C ILE A 642 48.72 60.96 -23.69
N SER A 643 47.50 61.30 -24.09
CA SER A 643 47.19 62.62 -24.66
C SER A 643 47.39 63.75 -23.65
N ARG A 644 46.97 63.57 -22.39
CA ARG A 644 47.06 64.60 -21.35
C ARG A 644 48.49 64.75 -20.81
N ILE A 645 49.26 63.66 -20.73
CA ILE A 645 50.70 63.70 -20.42
C ILE A 645 51.44 64.50 -21.50
N LYS A 646 51.19 64.20 -22.79
CA LYS A 646 51.83 64.93 -23.91
C LYS A 646 51.48 66.42 -23.95
N ALA A 647 50.27 66.78 -23.51
CA ALA A 647 49.82 68.17 -23.44
C ALA A 647 50.30 68.92 -22.18
N GLY A 648 50.94 68.24 -21.21
CA GLY A 648 51.38 68.84 -19.95
C GLY A 648 50.24 69.29 -19.03
N THR A 649 49.02 68.78 -19.24
CA THR A 649 47.79 69.22 -18.56
C THR A 649 47.38 68.35 -17.37
N ILE A 650 48.21 67.37 -17.00
CA ILE A 650 47.90 66.41 -15.93
C ILE A 650 49.07 66.36 -14.93
N ASP A 651 48.74 66.36 -13.64
CA ASP A 651 49.67 66.19 -12.54
C ASP A 651 49.78 64.71 -12.12
N ARG A 652 50.71 64.43 -11.20
CA ARG A 652 51.00 63.06 -10.75
C ARG A 652 49.80 62.42 -10.04
N GLU A 653 49.02 63.20 -9.30
CA GLU A 653 47.81 62.74 -8.63
C GLU A 653 46.67 62.47 -9.63
N GLY A 654 46.50 63.31 -10.65
CA GLY A 654 45.52 63.12 -11.72
C GLY A 654 45.77 61.91 -12.64
N LEU A 655 46.97 61.31 -12.60
CA LEU A 655 47.29 60.06 -13.30
C LEU A 655 46.90 58.80 -12.54
N LEU A 656 46.81 58.87 -11.21
CA LEU A 656 46.50 57.70 -10.39
C LEU A 656 45.09 57.18 -10.67
N THR A 657 44.10 58.07 -10.76
CA THR A 657 42.70 57.64 -10.96
C THR A 657 42.47 56.91 -12.30
N PRO A 658 42.96 57.37 -13.47
CA PRO A 658 42.82 56.61 -14.70
C PRO A 658 43.65 55.32 -14.73
N LEU A 659 44.82 55.27 -14.08
CA LEU A 659 45.62 54.05 -13.94
C LEU A 659 44.89 52.99 -13.10
N GLU A 660 44.34 53.37 -11.95
CA GLU A 660 43.53 52.49 -11.10
C GLU A 660 42.31 51.94 -11.84
N LYS A 661 41.60 52.81 -12.59
CA LYS A 661 40.48 52.38 -13.45
C LYS A 661 40.94 51.39 -14.52
N THR A 662 42.10 51.60 -15.11
CA THR A 662 42.67 50.70 -16.12
C THR A 662 43.01 49.34 -15.52
N ALA A 663 43.67 49.31 -14.36
CA ALA A 663 43.98 48.07 -13.63
C ALA A 663 42.70 47.30 -13.27
N HIS A 664 41.67 47.99 -12.79
CA HIS A 664 40.38 47.37 -12.46
C HIS A 664 39.68 46.78 -13.68
N GLN A 665 39.75 47.43 -14.85
CA GLN A 665 39.19 46.86 -16.08
C GLN A 665 40.00 45.65 -16.59
N ALA A 666 41.33 45.64 -16.40
CA ALA A 666 42.16 44.49 -16.75
C ALA A 666 41.86 43.26 -15.87
N ILE A 667 41.69 43.47 -14.57
CA ILE A 667 41.24 42.42 -13.63
C ILE A 667 39.85 41.90 -14.04
N ARG A 668 38.92 42.79 -14.39
CA ARG A 668 37.58 42.42 -14.88
C ARG A 668 37.64 41.57 -16.15
N ALA A 669 38.49 41.93 -17.12
CA ALA A 669 38.70 41.13 -18.33
C ALA A 669 39.27 39.74 -17.99
N GLY A 670 40.23 39.65 -17.07
CA GLY A 670 40.78 38.38 -16.59
C GLY A 670 39.72 37.48 -15.95
N GLN A 671 38.82 38.05 -15.15
CA GLN A 671 37.70 37.31 -14.53
C GLN A 671 36.68 36.78 -15.55
N VAL A 672 36.45 37.50 -16.66
CA VAL A 672 35.61 37.01 -17.77
C VAL A 672 36.27 35.81 -18.44
N ILE A 673 37.58 35.91 -18.75
CA ILE A 673 38.36 34.82 -19.36
C ILE A 673 38.39 33.58 -18.46
N GLN A 674 38.57 33.77 -17.15
CA GLN A 674 38.64 32.67 -16.20
C GLN A 674 37.31 31.90 -16.09
N ARG A 675 36.18 32.61 -16.11
CA ARG A 675 34.83 32.01 -16.14
C ARG A 675 34.56 31.22 -17.43
N ILE A 676 35.02 31.72 -18.57
CA ILE A 676 34.92 30.99 -19.85
C ILE A 676 35.78 29.72 -19.79
N ARG A 677 37.01 29.84 -19.28
CA ARG A 677 37.95 28.73 -19.19
C ARG A 677 37.46 27.61 -18.24
N SER A 678 36.82 27.97 -17.12
CA SER A 678 36.24 26.99 -16.18
C SER A 678 35.01 26.27 -16.73
N PHE A 679 34.25 26.91 -17.62
CA PHE A 679 33.12 26.27 -18.30
C PHE A 679 33.57 25.26 -19.38
N VAL A 680 34.69 25.56 -20.06
CA VAL A 680 35.21 24.76 -21.19
C VAL A 680 36.14 23.64 -20.75
N LYS A 681 36.97 23.88 -19.74
CA LYS A 681 37.89 22.86 -19.25
C LYS A 681 37.14 21.97 -18.27
N ARG A 682 37.03 20.68 -18.60
CA ARG A 682 36.79 19.65 -17.59
C ARG A 682 38.03 19.65 -16.69
N SER A 683 38.04 20.50 -15.65
CA SER A 683 39.11 20.47 -14.67
C SER A 683 39.00 19.14 -13.96
N GLU A 684 40.05 18.32 -14.08
CA GLU A 684 40.42 17.40 -13.01
C GLU A 684 40.54 18.27 -11.75
N SER A 685 39.47 18.32 -10.97
CA SER A 685 39.45 18.94 -9.65
C SER A 685 40.50 18.20 -8.83
N VAL A 686 41.52 18.92 -8.37
CA VAL A 686 42.51 18.34 -7.47
C VAL A 686 41.99 18.61 -6.07
N SER A 687 41.30 17.61 -5.52
CA SER A 687 40.80 17.68 -4.16
C SER A 687 41.99 17.66 -3.18
N GLU A 688 42.02 18.60 -2.24
CA GLU A 688 43.04 18.67 -1.17
C GLU A 688 42.39 18.67 0.21
N ILE A 689 43.09 18.15 1.22
CA ILE A 689 42.64 18.21 2.62
C ILE A 689 42.92 19.63 3.14
N CYS A 690 41.87 20.39 3.41
CA CYS A 690 41.96 21.79 3.82
C CYS A 690 41.18 22.08 5.12
N SER A 691 41.72 23.00 5.92
CA SER A 691 41.06 23.48 7.14
C SER A 691 39.95 24.49 6.80
N PRO A 692 38.73 24.34 7.36
CA PRO A 692 37.68 25.33 7.20
C PRO A 692 38.09 26.76 7.58
N HIS A 693 38.98 26.90 8.58
CA HIS A 693 39.52 28.21 8.99
C HIS A 693 40.29 28.90 7.86
N ARG A 694 41.10 28.14 7.11
CA ARG A 694 41.91 28.67 6.01
C ARG A 694 41.03 29.14 4.85
N LEU A 695 40.09 28.28 4.42
CA LEU A 695 39.15 28.60 3.33
C LEU A 695 38.37 29.89 3.60
N VAL A 696 37.89 30.07 4.84
CA VAL A 696 37.14 31.28 5.19
C VAL A 696 38.04 32.50 5.31
N SER A 697 39.24 32.37 5.90
CA SER A 697 40.18 33.49 6.04
C SER A 697 40.53 34.09 4.68
N GLU A 698 40.95 33.25 3.72
CA GLU A 698 41.34 33.68 2.37
C GLU A 698 40.16 34.31 1.61
N ALA A 699 38.98 33.68 1.66
CA ALA A 699 37.77 34.21 1.03
C ALA A 699 37.30 35.53 1.65
N VAL A 700 37.36 35.68 2.97
CA VAL A 700 36.92 36.88 3.70
C VAL A 700 37.88 38.06 3.47
N GLU A 701 39.19 37.84 3.37
CA GLU A 701 40.15 38.89 3.03
C GLU A 701 39.81 39.57 1.70
N LEU A 702 39.51 38.76 0.67
CA LEU A 702 39.14 39.26 -0.64
C LEU A 702 37.74 39.90 -0.65
N ALA A 703 36.77 39.27 0.02
CA ALA A 703 35.40 39.79 0.11
C ALA A 703 35.33 41.11 0.92
N ASN A 704 36.20 41.30 1.90
CA ASN A 704 36.25 42.48 2.76
C ASN A 704 36.44 43.78 1.97
N ILE A 705 37.16 43.75 0.85
CA ILE A 705 37.36 44.92 -0.01
C ILE A 705 36.01 45.45 -0.51
N GLU A 706 35.15 44.56 -0.99
CA GLU A 706 33.84 44.93 -1.54
C GLU A 706 32.81 45.20 -0.44
N ILE A 707 32.88 44.47 0.69
CA ILE A 707 32.01 44.68 1.86
C ILE A 707 32.26 46.05 2.50
N ARG A 708 33.53 46.44 2.69
CA ARG A 708 33.91 47.76 3.24
C ARG A 708 33.49 48.89 2.31
N LYS A 709 33.68 48.74 0.99
CA LYS A 709 33.25 49.72 -0.01
C LYS A 709 31.76 50.07 0.08
N ARG A 710 30.93 49.14 0.56
CA ARG A 710 29.47 49.29 0.71
C ARG A 710 29.01 49.57 2.13
N ASN A 711 29.94 49.89 3.04
CA ASN A 711 29.69 50.18 4.46
C ASN A 711 28.84 49.10 5.16
N THR A 712 29.12 47.83 4.87
CA THR A 712 28.42 46.68 5.46
C THR A 712 29.31 46.00 6.49
N ARG A 713 28.75 45.58 7.63
CA ARG A 713 29.45 44.85 8.68
C ARG A 713 29.38 43.35 8.39
N LEU A 714 30.53 42.67 8.39
CA LEU A 714 30.61 41.20 8.33
C LEU A 714 30.90 40.66 9.72
N SER A 715 30.04 39.76 10.23
CA SER A 715 30.30 38.98 11.43
C SER A 715 30.62 37.55 11.01
N VAL A 716 31.76 37.00 11.48
CA VAL A 716 32.14 35.62 11.22
C VAL A 716 32.10 34.83 12.52
N TYR A 717 31.36 33.74 12.54
CA TYR A 717 31.27 32.81 13.65
C TYR A 717 31.65 31.40 13.17
N MET A 718 32.58 30.76 13.87
CA MET A 718 33.00 29.39 13.59
C MET A 718 32.85 28.58 14.87
N GLU A 719 32.14 27.46 14.79
CA GLU A 719 32.06 26.52 15.90
C GLU A 719 33.43 25.90 16.19
N PRO A 720 33.83 25.67 17.46
CA PRO A 720 35.10 25.03 17.77
C PRO A 720 35.13 23.57 17.26
N ASN A 721 36.32 23.09 16.87
CA ASN A 721 36.61 21.70 16.49
C ASN A 721 35.93 21.18 15.20
N LEU A 722 35.83 22.02 14.17
CA LEU A 722 35.31 21.59 12.85
C LEU A 722 36.23 20.56 12.17
N PRO A 723 35.66 19.54 11.48
CA PRO A 723 36.45 18.54 10.76
C PRO A 723 37.14 19.11 9.52
N MET A 724 38.26 18.48 9.13
CA MET A 724 38.96 18.80 7.88
C MET A 724 38.11 18.42 6.65
N LEU A 725 38.20 19.20 5.58
CA LEU A 725 37.42 19.00 4.35
C LEU A 725 38.34 18.52 3.23
N GLU A 726 37.88 17.60 2.38
CA GLU A 726 38.60 17.18 1.18
C GLU A 726 37.96 17.85 -0.05
N VAL A 727 38.50 19.00 -0.44
CA VAL A 727 37.90 19.89 -1.46
C VAL A 727 38.96 20.62 -2.30
N ASP A 728 38.58 21.10 -3.48
CA ASP A 728 39.38 22.08 -4.22
C ASP A 728 39.20 23.47 -3.57
N ALA A 729 40.22 23.91 -2.82
CA ALA A 729 40.16 25.14 -2.02
C ALA A 729 39.81 26.38 -2.86
N ILE A 730 40.39 26.50 -4.07
CA ILE A 730 40.19 27.66 -4.95
C ILE A 730 38.73 27.73 -5.40
N LEU A 731 38.13 26.58 -5.75
CA LEU A 731 36.74 26.53 -6.18
C LEU A 731 35.78 26.86 -5.03
N ILE A 732 36.04 26.37 -3.82
CA ILE A 732 35.22 26.67 -2.64
C ILE A 732 35.37 28.13 -2.20
N GLU A 733 36.58 28.69 -2.21
CA GLU A 733 36.81 30.13 -1.98
C GLU A 733 36.03 30.98 -2.98
N GLN A 734 36.01 30.59 -4.25
CA GLN A 734 35.24 31.31 -5.28
C GLN A 734 33.73 31.26 -5.00
N VAL A 735 33.21 30.14 -4.48
CA VAL A 735 31.81 30.06 -4.02
C VAL A 735 31.57 31.03 -2.87
N LEU A 736 32.42 31.03 -1.85
CA LEU A 736 32.31 31.93 -0.69
C LEU A 736 32.37 33.40 -1.10
N ILE A 737 33.33 33.79 -1.93
CA ILE A 737 33.47 35.16 -2.44
C ILE A 737 32.21 35.58 -3.21
N ASN A 738 31.67 34.69 -4.06
CA ASN A 738 30.49 35.00 -4.85
C ASN A 738 29.24 35.18 -3.97
N LEU A 739 29.04 34.32 -2.97
CA LEU A 739 27.92 34.42 -2.04
C LEU A 739 28.04 35.67 -1.14
N LEU A 740 29.22 35.94 -0.57
CA LEU A 740 29.46 37.15 0.25
C LEU A 740 29.31 38.43 -0.55
N LYS A 741 29.78 38.45 -1.80
CA LYS A 741 29.57 39.57 -2.72
C LYS A 741 28.09 39.78 -3.00
N ASN A 742 27.34 38.72 -3.31
CA ASN A 742 25.91 38.80 -3.57
C ASN A 742 25.13 39.31 -2.34
N ALA A 743 25.47 38.84 -1.14
CA ALA A 743 24.93 39.33 0.12
C ALA A 743 25.18 40.83 0.31
N ALA A 744 26.42 41.29 0.07
CA ALA A 744 26.75 42.71 0.17
C ALA A 744 26.03 43.58 -0.89
N GLU A 745 25.74 43.05 -2.08
CA GLU A 745 24.93 43.76 -3.10
C GLU A 745 23.47 43.87 -2.67
N ALA A 746 22.92 42.80 -2.10
CA ALA A 746 21.54 42.78 -1.61
C ALA A 746 21.33 43.78 -0.46
N VAL A 747 22.26 43.84 0.49
CA VAL A 747 22.21 44.78 1.63
C VAL A 747 22.37 46.24 1.16
N ASP A 748 23.24 46.50 0.18
CA ASP A 748 23.42 47.85 -0.37
C ASP A 748 22.16 48.32 -1.12
N GLY A 749 21.53 47.43 -1.91
CA GLY A 749 20.29 47.70 -2.60
C GLY A 749 19.09 47.99 -1.68
N ALA A 750 19.12 47.52 -0.43
CA ALA A 750 18.08 47.78 0.57
C ALA A 750 18.08 49.22 1.11
N GLN A 751 19.11 50.03 0.80
CA GLN A 751 19.26 51.43 1.25
C GLN A 751 19.12 51.64 2.78
N LYS A 752 19.37 50.60 3.59
CA LYS A 752 19.32 50.70 5.05
C LYS A 752 20.44 51.61 5.59
N PRO A 753 20.26 52.25 6.76
CA PRO A 753 21.32 53.02 7.42
C PRO A 753 22.58 52.15 7.64
N PRO A 754 23.80 52.71 7.54
CA PRO A 754 25.04 51.93 7.64
C PRO A 754 25.16 51.05 8.89
N HIS A 755 24.57 51.47 10.01
CA HIS A 755 24.57 50.72 11.28
C HIS A 755 23.65 49.48 11.28
N GLN A 756 22.76 49.33 10.30
CA GLN A 756 21.84 48.20 10.12
C GLN A 756 22.21 47.34 8.90
N ARG A 757 23.41 47.53 8.34
CA ARG A 757 23.92 46.73 7.22
C ARG A 757 24.79 45.61 7.79
N GLY A 758 24.22 44.43 7.98
CA GLY A 758 24.92 43.25 8.49
C GLY A 758 24.88 42.06 7.54
N ILE A 759 25.99 41.33 7.49
CA ILE A 759 26.11 39.98 6.92
C ILE A 759 26.70 39.09 8.01
N ASP A 760 26.08 37.95 8.27
CA ASP A 760 26.57 36.95 9.22
C ASP A 760 26.99 35.69 8.46
N LEU A 761 28.24 35.26 8.64
CA LEU A 761 28.77 33.99 8.15
C LEU A 761 28.95 33.05 9.35
N ARG A 762 28.27 31.92 9.36
CA ARG A 762 28.36 30.88 10.40
C ARG A 762 28.83 29.55 9.83
N LEU A 763 29.78 28.92 10.51
CA LEU A 763 30.23 27.56 10.22
C LEU A 763 29.81 26.65 11.38
N LEU A 764 29.02 25.62 11.07
CA LEU A 764 28.42 24.70 12.03
C LEU A 764 28.73 23.25 11.67
N HIS A 765 28.74 22.35 12.66
CA HIS A 765 28.74 20.92 12.38
C HIS A 765 27.47 20.50 11.63
N HIS A 766 27.63 19.58 10.67
CA HIS A 766 26.52 18.97 9.97
C HIS A 766 26.59 17.45 10.07
N GLU A 767 25.51 16.85 10.53
CA GLU A 767 25.26 15.43 10.41
C GLU A 767 24.22 15.22 9.32
N SER A 768 24.54 14.39 8.32
CA SER A 768 23.62 14.06 7.24
C SER A 768 22.40 13.32 7.79
N GLU A 769 21.18 13.67 7.33
CA GLU A 769 19.91 13.05 7.73
C GLU A 769 19.86 11.53 7.52
N ASN A 770 20.74 10.99 6.66
CA ASN A 770 20.85 9.56 6.37
C ASN A 770 21.89 8.82 7.24
N GLY A 771 22.48 9.46 8.25
CA GLY A 771 23.45 8.84 9.17
C GLY A 771 24.81 8.47 8.56
N GLN A 772 25.09 8.86 7.30
CA GLN A 772 26.29 8.47 6.54
C GLN A 772 27.25 9.62 6.23
N GLY A 773 27.39 10.61 7.12
CA GLY A 773 28.46 11.60 6.96
C GLY A 773 28.44 12.72 7.99
N ARG A 774 29.61 12.98 8.58
CA ARG A 774 29.93 14.23 9.29
C ARG A 774 30.48 15.24 8.29
N GLY A 775 30.18 16.51 8.47
CA GLY A 775 30.66 17.58 7.59
C GLY A 775 30.54 18.95 8.23
N VAL A 776 30.81 19.99 7.43
CA VAL A 776 30.72 21.39 7.84
C VAL A 776 29.63 22.07 7.03
N ARG A 777 28.69 22.75 7.70
CA ARG A 777 27.67 23.59 7.09
C ARG A 777 28.07 25.05 7.17
N PHE A 778 28.11 25.70 6.02
CA PHE A 778 28.33 27.13 5.83
C PHE A 778 26.97 27.80 5.70
N VAL A 779 26.72 28.82 6.52
CA VAL A 779 25.48 29.60 6.51
C VAL A 779 25.84 31.07 6.34
N ILE A 780 25.38 31.69 5.26
CA ILE A 780 25.53 33.12 4.98
C ILE A 780 24.17 33.76 5.06
N THR A 781 23.98 34.64 6.03
CA THR A 781 22.76 35.39 6.25
C THR A 781 22.99 36.86 5.91
N ASP A 782 22.17 37.40 5.02
CA ASP A 782 22.15 38.82 4.70
C ASP A 782 20.90 39.52 5.25
N GLN A 783 21.02 40.81 5.53
CA GLN A 783 19.91 41.66 5.98
C GLN A 783 19.32 42.50 4.82
N GLY A 784 19.32 41.96 3.61
CA GLY A 784 18.78 42.59 2.40
C GLY A 784 17.25 42.54 2.31
N PRO A 785 16.66 42.81 1.13
CA PRO A 785 15.21 42.77 0.92
C PRO A 785 14.65 41.35 0.76
N GLY A 786 15.51 40.33 0.75
CA GLY A 786 15.18 38.94 0.42
C GLY A 786 14.82 38.72 -1.05
N LEU A 787 14.29 37.54 -1.37
CA LEU A 787 13.94 37.11 -2.73
C LEU A 787 12.42 36.95 -2.90
N PRO A 788 11.81 37.38 -4.02
CA PRO A 788 10.41 37.03 -4.32
C PRO A 788 10.20 35.51 -4.42
N GLU A 789 9.06 34.98 -4.00
CA GLU A 789 8.80 33.52 -4.00
C GLU A 789 8.92 32.89 -5.40
N GLU A 790 8.50 33.61 -6.44
CA GLU A 790 8.63 33.19 -7.84
C GLU A 790 10.11 33.01 -8.27
N THR A 791 11.02 33.77 -7.66
CA THR A 791 12.46 33.76 -7.98
C THR A 791 13.19 32.58 -7.33
N LEU A 792 12.68 32.03 -6.22
CA LEU A 792 13.33 30.93 -5.48
C LEU A 792 13.44 29.65 -6.32
N GLY A 793 12.44 29.37 -7.16
CA GLY A 793 12.42 28.19 -8.03
C GLY A 793 13.40 28.27 -9.21
N GLN A 794 13.68 29.47 -9.72
CA GLN A 794 14.50 29.71 -10.92
C GLN A 794 15.92 30.22 -10.58
N LEU A 795 16.22 30.46 -9.31
CA LEU A 795 17.44 31.14 -8.86
C LEU A 795 18.74 30.48 -9.35
N PHE A 796 18.70 29.17 -9.59
CA PHE A 796 19.84 28.37 -9.99
C PHE A 796 19.80 27.95 -11.45
N ASP A 797 18.81 28.40 -12.22
CA ASP A 797 18.77 28.19 -13.66
C ASP A 797 19.88 29.01 -14.33
N ALA A 798 20.51 28.42 -15.35
CA ALA A 798 21.56 29.11 -16.08
C ALA A 798 20.99 30.38 -16.76
N PHE A 799 21.72 31.49 -16.64
CA PHE A 799 21.39 32.80 -17.23
C PHE A 799 20.21 33.54 -16.59
N TYR A 800 19.66 33.04 -15.49
CA TYR A 800 18.65 33.76 -14.72
C TYR A 800 19.30 34.81 -13.80
N SER A 801 18.96 36.09 -13.97
CA SER A 801 19.41 37.17 -13.07
C SER A 801 18.36 38.26 -12.92
N THR A 802 18.20 38.74 -11.70
CA THR A 802 17.35 39.89 -11.37
C THR A 802 18.12 41.23 -11.49
N LYS A 803 19.42 41.20 -11.81
CA LYS A 803 20.30 42.37 -11.88
C LYS A 803 20.46 42.85 -13.33
N ARG A 804 20.45 44.17 -13.55
CA ARG A 804 20.62 44.78 -14.89
C ARG A 804 21.95 44.44 -15.58
N ASP A 805 23.02 44.23 -14.80
CA ASP A 805 24.37 43.86 -15.28
C ASP A 805 24.76 42.41 -14.93
N GLY A 806 23.82 41.59 -14.46
CA GLY A 806 24.08 40.24 -13.98
C GLY A 806 23.87 39.19 -15.06
N MET A 807 24.92 38.43 -15.40
CA MET A 807 24.87 37.39 -16.44
C MET A 807 24.10 36.11 -16.03
N GLY A 808 23.69 35.97 -14.75
CA GLY A 808 22.93 34.80 -14.27
C GLY A 808 23.70 33.47 -14.24
N ILE A 809 25.03 33.50 -14.36
CA ILE A 809 25.88 32.29 -14.35
C ILE A 809 26.37 31.94 -12.93
N GLY A 810 26.48 32.95 -12.04
CA GLY A 810 27.20 32.82 -10.77
C GLY A 810 26.63 31.79 -9.80
N LEU A 811 25.31 31.77 -9.59
CA LEU A 811 24.68 30.87 -8.61
C LEU A 811 24.54 29.44 -9.12
N ASN A 812 24.32 29.25 -10.42
CA ASN A 812 24.37 27.94 -11.06
C ASN A 812 25.77 27.31 -10.93
N LEU A 813 26.83 28.11 -11.18
CA LEU A 813 28.21 27.66 -10.99
C LEU A 813 28.49 27.29 -9.53
N CYS A 814 28.00 28.09 -8.56
CA CYS A 814 28.14 27.75 -7.15
C CYS A 814 27.47 26.41 -6.81
N ARG A 815 26.27 26.14 -7.33
CA ARG A 815 25.60 24.86 -7.16
C ARG A 815 26.41 23.71 -7.75
N SER A 816 26.85 23.81 -9.01
CA SER A 816 27.63 22.76 -9.65
C SER A 816 28.96 22.47 -8.95
N ILE A 817 29.65 23.50 -8.44
CA ILE A 817 30.88 23.34 -7.65
C ILE A 817 30.58 22.57 -6.36
N ILE A 818 29.53 22.94 -5.62
CA ILE A 818 29.16 22.29 -4.36
C ILE A 818 28.72 20.84 -4.59
N GLU A 819 27.92 20.57 -5.63
CA GLU A 819 27.48 19.21 -5.99
C GLU A 819 28.64 18.31 -6.42
N THR A 820 29.63 18.87 -7.14
CA THR A 820 30.87 18.14 -7.51
C THR A 820 31.66 17.70 -6.27
N HIS A 821 31.55 18.44 -5.16
CA HIS A 821 32.16 18.12 -3.87
C HIS A 821 31.20 17.37 -2.93
N HIS A 822 30.17 16.71 -3.48
CA HIS A 822 29.19 15.92 -2.74
C HIS A 822 28.38 16.71 -1.68
N GLY A 823 28.30 18.04 -1.83
CA GLY A 823 27.51 18.92 -0.98
C GLY A 823 26.17 19.30 -1.60
N GLN A 824 25.38 20.10 -0.87
CA GLN A 824 24.14 20.68 -1.38
C GLN A 824 24.02 22.17 -1.02
N LEU A 825 23.64 23.01 -2.00
CA LEU A 825 23.36 24.44 -1.82
C LEU A 825 21.86 24.71 -1.70
N GLN A 826 21.46 25.39 -0.62
CA GLN A 826 20.08 25.76 -0.30
C GLN A 826 19.96 27.28 -0.09
N VAL A 827 18.75 27.80 -0.32
CA VAL A 827 18.39 29.21 -0.14
C VAL A 827 17.05 29.32 0.56
N ARG A 828 16.91 30.24 1.51
CA ARG A 828 15.65 30.52 2.23
C ARG A 828 15.52 32.01 2.51
N ASN A 829 14.29 32.53 2.56
CA ASN A 829 14.04 33.89 3.04
C ASN A 829 13.88 33.90 4.56
N LEU A 830 14.31 35.01 5.19
CA LEU A 830 14.08 35.28 6.60
C LEU A 830 12.90 36.24 6.77
N TYR A 831 12.04 35.97 7.75
CA TYR A 831 10.84 36.76 8.02
C TYR A 831 10.90 37.32 9.44
N ASN A 832 10.58 38.61 9.60
CA ASN A 832 10.35 39.20 10.92
C ASN A 832 8.88 38.96 11.32
N GLY A 833 8.61 37.91 12.12
CA GLY A 833 7.27 37.53 12.60
C GLY A 833 6.80 36.16 12.12
N ASP A 834 5.50 35.87 12.26
CA ASP A 834 4.87 34.63 11.79
C ASP A 834 4.98 34.51 10.26
N PRO A 835 5.51 33.41 9.67
CA PRO A 835 5.77 33.27 8.24
C PRO A 835 4.58 33.56 7.30
N ALA A 836 3.33 33.53 7.80
CA ALA A 836 2.14 33.89 7.03
C ALA A 836 1.85 35.40 6.92
N GLN A 837 2.44 36.24 7.78
CA GLN A 837 2.18 37.70 7.84
C GLN A 837 3.45 38.56 8.03
N GLY A 838 4.62 37.94 8.20
CA GLY A 838 5.89 38.62 8.45
C GLY A 838 6.47 39.32 7.23
N GLN A 839 7.11 40.47 7.45
CA GLN A 839 7.86 41.17 6.40
C GLN A 839 9.23 40.49 6.21
N VAL A 840 9.62 40.23 4.96
CA VAL A 840 10.92 39.64 4.62
C VAL A 840 12.04 40.55 5.12
N SER A 841 12.92 40.01 5.96
CA SER A 841 13.98 40.75 6.64
C SER A 841 15.39 40.44 6.12
N GLY A 842 15.52 39.43 5.26
CA GLY A 842 16.79 39.01 4.66
C GLY A 842 16.71 37.70 3.89
N CYS A 843 17.87 37.20 3.45
CA CYS A 843 18.02 35.89 2.82
C CYS A 843 19.14 35.08 3.50
N GLU A 844 18.97 33.77 3.53
CA GLU A 844 19.95 32.81 4.01
C GLU A 844 20.35 31.87 2.86
N PHE A 845 21.64 31.85 2.55
CA PHE A 845 22.26 30.83 1.72
C PHE A 845 22.99 29.85 2.62
N SER A 846 22.71 28.55 2.48
CA SER A 846 23.46 27.53 3.22
C SER A 846 23.91 26.40 2.33
N PHE A 847 25.13 25.92 2.55
CA PHE A 847 25.63 24.71 1.92
C PHE A 847 26.45 23.89 2.88
N TRP A 848 26.60 22.61 2.62
CA TRP A 848 27.42 21.73 3.43
C TRP A 848 28.45 20.99 2.58
N LEU A 849 29.59 20.63 3.19
CA LEU A 849 30.67 19.87 2.58
C LEU A 849 31.03 18.67 3.48
N PRO A 850 31.30 17.49 2.91
CA PRO A 850 31.66 16.30 3.68
C PRO A 850 33.03 16.44 4.35
N ALA A 851 33.17 15.85 5.53
CA ALA A 851 34.47 15.71 6.19
C ALA A 851 35.36 14.73 5.41
N SER A 852 36.67 14.96 5.43
CA SER A 852 37.62 14.00 4.89
C SER A 852 37.60 12.70 5.71
N PRO A 853 37.49 11.52 5.07
CA PRO A 853 37.48 10.23 5.77
C PRO A 853 38.80 9.92 6.50
N HIS A 854 39.87 10.68 6.24
CA HIS A 854 41.22 10.46 6.79
C HIS A 854 41.65 11.53 7.82
N GLY A 855 40.76 12.47 8.19
CA GLY A 855 41.09 13.56 9.11
C GLY A 855 40.36 13.44 10.45
N SER A 856 40.86 12.60 11.37
CA SER A 856 40.49 12.70 12.78
C SER A 856 41.05 14.00 13.36
N ALA A 857 40.24 14.76 14.09
CA ALA A 857 40.60 16.00 14.79
C ALA A 857 41.60 15.80 15.97
N ASP A 858 42.39 14.72 15.96
CA ASP A 858 43.18 14.23 17.10
C ASP A 858 44.69 14.16 16.84
N ASP A 859 45.21 14.79 15.77
CA ASP A 859 46.66 14.93 15.58
C ASP A 859 47.16 16.26 16.22
N PRO A 860 47.94 16.24 17.31
CA PRO A 860 48.27 17.45 18.08
C PRO A 860 49.40 18.31 17.48
N GLU A 861 49.94 17.99 16.30
CA GLU A 861 51.23 18.55 15.86
C GLU A 861 51.18 19.87 15.04
N SER A 862 50.03 20.50 14.84
CA SER A 862 49.97 21.76 14.06
C SER A 862 49.36 22.98 14.77
N HIS A 863 49.33 23.01 16.10
CA HIS A 863 48.98 24.21 16.86
C HIS A 863 50.20 25.09 17.13
N THR A 864 50.60 25.93 16.16
CA THR A 864 51.26 27.20 16.48
C THR A 864 50.21 28.30 16.53
N PRO A 865 49.93 28.91 17.70
CA PRO A 865 48.99 30.02 17.80
C PRO A 865 49.59 31.27 17.13
N PRO A 866 48.80 32.10 16.42
CA PRO A 866 49.27 33.40 15.98
C PRO A 866 49.41 34.34 17.19
N LEU A 867 50.49 35.12 17.20
CA LEU A 867 50.78 36.15 18.19
C LEU A 867 49.61 37.15 18.30
N PRO A 868 49.35 37.71 19.50
CA PRO A 868 48.29 38.69 19.69
C PRO A 868 48.60 39.97 18.92
N ILE A 869 47.68 40.40 18.05
CA ILE A 869 47.71 41.73 17.44
C ILE A 869 47.31 42.74 18.53
N LEU A 870 48.31 43.38 19.13
CA LEU A 870 48.17 44.69 19.78
C LEU A 870 48.44 45.75 18.70
N GLY A 871 47.44 46.58 18.40
CA GLY A 871 47.56 47.76 17.52
C GLY A 871 46.34 48.00 16.64
#